data_AF-A0A3E0DVZ2-F1
#
_entry.id   AF-A0A3E0DVZ2-F1
#
_cell.length_a   1.000
_cell.length_b   1.000
_cell.length_c   1.000
_cell.angle_alpha   90.00
_cell.angle_beta   90.00
_cell.angle_gamma   90.00
#
_symmetry.space_group_name_H-M   'P 1'
#
loop_
_entity.id
_entity.type
_entity.pdbx_description
1 polymer ?
#
loop_
_entity_poly.entity_id
_entity_poly.type
_entity_poly.pdbx_seq_one_letter_code
_entity_poly.pdbx_strand_id
1 'polypeptide(L)'
;MAINQPLAVRFANPSFPLILCGPILRRVDSQIASVWVALKEPRRIKLNLYLGYSESDVNKTPDFSSGFIETLPVGEHLHIAIAYVSTKGLLRNGKVYSYDLFFYSPDTDTRVTSLGELNLLKSPVLLGFKENQLPSFVYVPEKLDDLRVAHGSCRKIHGKGRDGLAALSKVMEPDFDIGSEDLPKIRPHCFFHTGDQIYADDSSDFLIEHFTDIGNFLLQRVEQLPYPATADDYFEKQEGNGKKFVWIEAVTEALPPGRRATNFYTGFTGSQTNHLYSFAEFCGAYLLQWSEVLWPEKLQTIPEILKSKSKENEETKPYLFHSKIWEKEFSPPTDWDKMKRKERLNHLNQNDFKKVWEQKLEIPSDLTSNKRSIRKRREKYIQENIEYGSVVNFWGNREEEIKRIEEFRRDLPHARRAMANMPNIMTFDDHDVTDDWYLTGRWTKRTLGTRLGKTIIGNGLLAFALFQAWGNDPLAWSGNALASLLQNTLPENFPANGKEELRRKIQVKLEGIGNEDDGPDEEAAEIDENKLIKELESILKNQLTAASLNFTGSDAAQLVENIVNSLLTEIVTNIPRSESKKKELLDEIPFFVSGMKAYADAHDPKTLVEKETIGTPIQDWAALRSLRINSNLGFDDLDKPKITWHFSFQMGAARVFALDTRTRRDFSAGLDFPPNLIRKKALEEQLPTTALPQGTELAIVISGAPILGLATIESIGQTIVPRVLNAINVFTTKIVISLREAAHKGEESLDVEHWSLHLEGYEALLKKLAFFNKVVCLSGDVHYGITSEMDYWQKDKSHASRFVQMVSSALKNMKPEGTLVGLLPAAFTQVTLTKGLNREMDKLTLIGWDKDTEKLKIRRQFEAGKFRDARPGEFPLRIGYALSKKPVFLPLRDWPLAEFPPATEGGESIVLPRVAINANAPQPTHRWRLNILKDERTDKERFRALGAAFNVEPDEDVPLDINATNYYSSLDQMLERNSFFSRTHFSRAVNWFSNAAIVHFSKNENGEMRALHSLFFYPIYLPKPFCDNPGTFESPYFQQVVSLEQKPESAQPLYPKEPNQN
;
A
#
# COMPACT_ATOMS: atom_id res chain seq x y z
N MET A 1 2.26 15.74 -40.06
CA MET A 1 2.80 16.25 -38.78
C MET A 1 2.86 15.08 -37.83
N ALA A 2 4.03 14.74 -37.29
CA ALA A 2 4.25 13.54 -36.50
C ALA A 2 3.47 13.60 -35.18
N ILE A 3 2.63 12.58 -34.96
CA ILE A 3 1.77 12.35 -33.81
C ILE A 3 2.65 11.64 -32.75
N ASN A 4 2.66 12.09 -31.49
CA ASN A 4 3.58 11.70 -30.40
C ASN A 4 5.01 12.27 -30.48
N GLN A 5 5.15 13.59 -30.31
CA GLN A 5 6.47 14.21 -30.20
C GLN A 5 7.10 13.95 -28.82
N PRO A 6 8.40 13.59 -28.75
CA PRO A 6 9.16 13.50 -27.51
C PRO A 6 9.04 14.77 -26.67
N LEU A 7 9.15 14.65 -25.33
CA LEU A 7 9.08 15.81 -24.43
C LEU A 7 10.06 16.91 -24.85
N ALA A 8 11.26 16.56 -25.32
CA ALA A 8 12.26 17.51 -25.79
C ALA A 8 11.72 18.52 -26.82
N VAL A 9 10.89 18.07 -27.76
CA VAL A 9 10.32 18.92 -28.80
C VAL A 9 9.25 19.84 -28.22
N ARG A 10 8.39 19.32 -27.34
CA ARG A 10 7.36 20.12 -26.65
C ARG A 10 7.98 21.17 -25.72
N PHE A 11 9.05 20.78 -25.02
CA PHE A 11 9.75 21.60 -24.05
C PHE A 11 10.51 22.77 -24.70
N ALA A 12 10.93 22.62 -25.96
CA ALA A 12 11.56 23.69 -26.74
C ALA A 12 10.59 24.86 -27.07
N ASN A 13 9.28 24.69 -26.85
CA ASN A 13 8.31 25.78 -26.99
C ASN A 13 8.57 26.85 -25.90
N PRO A 14 8.81 28.13 -26.25
CA PRO A 14 9.01 29.19 -25.26
C PRO A 14 7.83 29.37 -24.30
N SER A 15 6.62 29.01 -24.74
CA SER A 15 5.39 29.05 -23.93
C SER A 15 5.19 27.82 -23.04
N PHE A 16 6.15 26.88 -22.99
CA PHE A 16 6.05 25.71 -22.12
C PHE A 16 5.97 26.14 -20.64
N PRO A 17 5.00 25.63 -19.85
CA PRO A 17 4.74 26.14 -18.50
C PRO A 17 5.96 26.08 -17.57
N LEU A 18 6.14 27.11 -16.74
CA LEU A 18 7.15 27.12 -15.67
C LEU A 18 6.88 26.02 -14.64
N ILE A 19 5.62 25.90 -14.21
CA ILE A 19 5.18 24.88 -13.25
C ILE A 19 4.84 23.60 -14.02
N LEU A 20 5.63 22.56 -13.79
CA LEU A 20 5.41 21.23 -14.33
C LEU A 20 4.33 20.47 -13.56
N CYS A 21 4.30 20.63 -12.23
CA CYS A 21 3.31 20.00 -11.35
C CYS A 21 3.07 20.85 -10.10
N GLY A 22 1.85 20.77 -9.56
CA GLY A 22 1.37 21.59 -8.45
C GLY A 22 0.77 22.93 -8.91
N PRO A 23 0.57 23.91 -8.01
CA PRO A 23 0.84 23.83 -6.58
C PRO A 23 -0.02 22.76 -5.89
N ILE A 24 0.57 21.99 -4.99
CA ILE A 24 -0.14 21.07 -4.09
C ILE A 24 -0.03 21.64 -2.69
N LEU A 25 -1.16 21.99 -2.08
CA LEU A 25 -1.16 22.40 -0.68
C LEU A 25 -0.87 21.16 0.18
N ARG A 26 0.19 21.24 0.99
CA ARG A 26 0.71 20.16 1.84
C ARG A 26 0.33 20.42 3.30
N ARG A 27 1.20 20.07 4.24
CA ARG A 27 0.94 20.23 5.67
C ARG A 27 0.61 21.68 6.02
N VAL A 28 -0.56 21.84 6.65
CA VAL A 28 -1.03 23.06 7.30
C VAL A 28 -1.39 22.71 8.74
N ASP A 29 -0.69 23.30 9.69
CA ASP A 29 -0.97 23.17 11.12
C ASP A 29 -0.72 24.51 11.84
N SER A 30 -0.69 24.48 13.18
CA SER A 30 -0.45 25.70 13.97
C SER A 30 0.93 26.33 13.75
N GLN A 31 1.90 25.59 13.23
CA GLN A 31 3.28 26.04 13.09
C GLN A 31 3.62 26.43 11.66
N ILE A 32 3.04 25.73 10.68
CA ILE A 32 3.39 25.90 9.27
C ILE A 32 2.18 25.85 8.35
N ALA A 33 2.30 26.51 7.20
CA ALA A 33 1.55 26.20 5.99
C ALA A 33 2.54 26.00 4.85
N SER A 34 2.34 24.96 4.05
CA SER A 34 3.32 24.55 3.02
C SER A 34 2.67 24.18 1.70
N VAL A 35 3.34 24.52 0.60
CA VAL A 35 2.90 24.28 -0.77
C VAL A 35 4.05 23.65 -1.55
N TRP A 36 3.82 22.48 -2.12
CA TRP A 36 4.78 21.77 -2.96
C TRP A 36 4.59 22.16 -4.43
N VAL A 37 5.69 22.32 -5.17
CA VAL A 37 5.69 22.65 -6.60
C VAL A 37 6.89 22.04 -7.31
N ALA A 38 6.70 21.56 -8.54
CA ALA A 38 7.76 21.15 -9.45
C ALA A 38 7.86 22.13 -10.62
N LEU A 39 9.06 22.59 -10.91
CA LEU A 39 9.39 23.63 -11.88
C LEU A 39 10.37 23.11 -12.94
N LYS A 40 10.30 23.72 -14.13
CA LYS A 40 11.16 23.36 -15.26
C LYS A 40 12.59 23.86 -15.15
N GLU A 41 12.85 24.81 -14.26
CA GLU A 41 14.11 25.55 -14.14
C GLU A 41 14.25 26.12 -12.71
N PRO A 42 15.47 26.48 -12.27
CA PRO A 42 15.70 26.90 -10.89
C PRO A 42 15.07 28.26 -10.59
N ARG A 43 14.44 28.34 -9.41
CA ARG A 43 13.80 29.57 -8.90
C ARG A 43 14.01 29.71 -7.40
N ARG A 44 13.92 30.95 -6.92
CA ARG A 44 13.65 31.25 -5.52
C ARG A 44 12.16 31.56 -5.37
N ILE A 45 11.54 31.02 -4.34
CA ILE A 45 10.09 31.05 -4.16
C ILE A 45 9.77 31.77 -2.84
N LYS A 46 8.77 32.64 -2.86
CA LYS A 46 8.10 33.13 -1.66
C LYS A 46 6.66 32.65 -1.65
N LEU A 47 6.23 32.11 -0.51
CA LEU A 47 4.84 31.77 -0.23
C LEU A 47 4.21 32.90 0.59
N ASN A 48 3.15 33.49 0.05
CA ASN A 48 2.38 34.53 0.70
C ASN A 48 0.99 34.00 1.04
N LEU A 49 0.51 34.24 2.26
CA LEU A 49 -0.85 33.95 2.69
C LEU A 49 -1.64 35.24 2.92
N TYR A 50 -2.91 35.21 2.57
CA TYR A 50 -3.86 36.30 2.74
C TYR A 50 -5.09 35.77 3.46
N LEU A 51 -5.52 36.45 4.52
CA LEU A 51 -6.75 36.11 5.23
C LEU A 51 -7.96 36.39 4.33
N GLY A 52 -8.83 35.39 4.19
CA GLY A 52 -10.00 35.41 3.32
C GLY A 52 -9.71 35.05 1.87
N TYR A 53 -10.75 35.06 1.04
CA TYR A 53 -10.61 34.91 -0.40
C TYR A 53 -9.90 36.13 -1.00
N SER A 54 -8.93 35.89 -1.88
CA SER A 54 -8.14 36.94 -2.54
C SER A 54 -7.92 36.61 -4.00
N GLU A 55 -7.80 37.65 -4.81
CA GLU A 55 -7.23 37.56 -6.16
C GLU A 55 -5.73 37.82 -6.10
N SER A 56 -5.01 37.47 -7.17
CA SER A 56 -3.57 37.75 -7.24
C SER A 56 -3.35 39.25 -7.42
N ASP A 57 -2.70 39.87 -6.45
CA ASP A 57 -2.26 41.26 -6.50
C ASP A 57 -0.86 41.36 -5.89
N VAL A 58 0.10 41.70 -6.74
CA VAL A 58 1.52 41.81 -6.38
C VAL A 58 1.81 42.94 -5.39
N ASN A 59 0.90 43.92 -5.26
CA ASN A 59 1.03 45.05 -4.34
C ASN A 59 0.32 44.80 -3.00
N LYS A 60 -0.52 43.76 -2.91
CA LYS A 60 -1.24 43.44 -1.68
C LYS A 60 -0.27 42.91 -0.63
N THR A 61 -0.27 43.56 0.54
CA THR A 61 0.52 43.10 1.69
C THR A 61 -0.03 41.76 2.21
N PRO A 62 0.82 40.72 2.33
CA PRO A 62 0.38 39.43 2.86
C PRO A 62 0.30 39.45 4.39
N ASP A 63 -0.62 38.66 4.95
CA ASP A 63 -0.71 38.41 6.40
C ASP A 63 0.47 37.57 6.90
N PHE A 64 0.94 36.65 6.04
CA PHE A 64 2.13 35.83 6.29
C PHE A 64 2.96 35.74 5.01
N SER A 65 4.28 35.89 5.13
CA SER A 65 5.22 35.72 4.02
C SER A 65 6.35 34.81 4.47
N SER A 66 6.73 33.86 3.63
CA SER A 66 7.97 33.12 3.83
C SER A 66 9.20 33.99 3.53
N GLY A 67 10.37 33.54 3.98
CA GLY A 67 11.64 33.92 3.36
C GLY A 67 11.78 33.33 1.95
N PHE A 68 12.89 33.59 1.28
CA PHE A 68 13.20 32.92 0.01
C PHE A 68 13.49 31.43 0.25
N ILE A 69 12.85 30.61 -0.56
CA ILE A 69 13.05 29.15 -0.57
C ILE A 69 13.58 28.77 -1.94
N GLU A 70 14.73 28.12 -1.95
CA GLU A 70 15.35 27.68 -3.19
C GLU A 70 14.75 26.35 -3.65
N THR A 71 14.65 26.18 -4.96
CA THR A 71 14.33 24.89 -5.54
C THR A 71 15.49 23.90 -5.39
N LEU A 72 15.16 22.66 -5.07
CA LEU A 72 16.06 21.51 -5.11
C LEU A 72 16.24 21.05 -6.56
N PRO A 73 17.46 21.08 -7.12
CA PRO A 73 17.73 20.55 -8.46
C PRO A 73 17.70 19.02 -8.43
N VAL A 74 16.61 18.43 -8.93
CA VAL A 74 16.46 16.97 -9.07
C VAL A 74 17.04 16.51 -10.41
N GLY A 75 16.86 17.33 -11.44
CA GLY A 75 17.34 17.13 -12.80
C GLY A 75 17.73 18.45 -13.43
N GLU A 76 18.25 18.41 -14.66
CA GLU A 76 18.58 19.65 -15.40
C GLU A 76 17.32 20.50 -15.63
N HIS A 77 16.19 19.85 -15.94
CA HIS A 77 14.90 20.47 -16.21
C HIS A 77 13.83 20.14 -15.16
N LEU A 78 14.23 19.63 -13.99
CA LEU A 78 13.31 19.33 -12.89
C LEU A 78 13.85 19.90 -11.58
N HIS A 79 13.14 20.90 -11.07
CA HIS A 79 13.48 21.65 -9.88
C HIS A 79 12.28 21.65 -8.95
N ILE A 80 12.38 21.04 -7.77
CA ILE A 80 11.24 20.84 -6.87
C ILE A 80 11.43 21.65 -5.60
N ALA A 81 10.36 22.23 -5.07
CA ALA A 81 10.39 22.97 -3.82
C ALA A 81 9.18 22.67 -2.96
N ILE A 82 9.38 22.74 -1.63
CA ILE A 82 8.30 22.98 -0.68
C ILE A 82 8.41 24.39 -0.15
N ALA A 83 7.56 25.29 -0.65
CA ALA A 83 7.46 26.62 -0.11
C ALA A 83 6.67 26.56 1.19
N TYR A 84 7.21 27.03 2.32
CA TYR A 84 6.51 27.02 3.59
C TYR A 84 6.67 28.34 4.33
N VAL A 85 5.66 28.70 5.11
CA VAL A 85 5.68 29.86 5.99
C VAL A 85 5.46 29.42 7.43
N SER A 86 6.24 29.97 8.35
CA SER A 86 6.02 29.78 9.78
C SER A 86 4.85 30.66 10.22
N THR A 87 3.79 30.03 10.69
CA THR A 87 2.56 30.71 11.12
C THR A 87 2.57 31.03 12.61
N LYS A 88 3.49 30.45 13.38
CA LYS A 88 3.74 30.74 14.82
C LYS A 88 2.48 30.69 15.69
N GLY A 89 1.51 29.85 15.34
CA GLY A 89 0.23 29.72 16.05
C GLY A 89 -0.78 30.84 15.77
N LEU A 90 -0.52 31.71 14.79
CA LEU A 90 -1.34 32.91 14.53
C LEU A 90 -2.43 32.69 13.47
N LEU A 91 -2.56 31.49 12.90
CA LEU A 91 -3.71 31.15 12.06
C LEU A 91 -4.99 31.12 12.89
N ARG A 92 -6.07 31.69 12.37
CA ARG A 92 -7.37 31.77 13.04
C ARG A 92 -8.20 30.54 12.70
N ASN A 93 -8.63 29.79 13.72
CA ASN A 93 -9.43 28.57 13.55
C ASN A 93 -10.69 28.81 12.69
N GLY A 94 -10.96 27.89 11.78
CA GLY A 94 -12.10 27.93 10.85
C GLY A 94 -12.02 28.98 9.74
N LYS A 95 -10.98 29.83 9.71
CA LYS A 95 -10.89 30.91 8.71
C LYS A 95 -10.24 30.44 7.41
N VAL A 96 -10.67 31.07 6.32
CA VAL A 96 -10.12 30.88 4.98
C VAL A 96 -8.80 31.65 4.84
N TYR A 97 -7.82 31.04 4.21
CA TYR A 97 -6.57 31.67 3.78
C TYR A 97 -6.33 31.39 2.30
N SER A 98 -6.18 32.43 1.50
CA SER A 98 -5.70 32.33 0.12
C SER A 98 -4.18 32.36 0.08
N TYR A 99 -3.57 31.77 -0.93
CA TYR A 99 -2.12 31.82 -1.08
C TYR A 99 -1.68 32.11 -2.52
N ASP A 100 -0.53 32.76 -2.64
CA ASP A 100 0.17 32.96 -3.91
C ASP A 100 1.64 32.53 -3.78
N LEU A 101 2.21 32.03 -4.89
CA LEU A 101 3.62 31.71 -5.01
C LEU A 101 4.27 32.73 -5.92
N PHE A 102 5.25 33.44 -5.38
CA PHE A 102 6.07 34.39 -6.11
C PHE A 102 7.40 33.76 -6.48
N PHE A 103 7.71 33.75 -7.77
CA PHE A 103 8.92 33.17 -8.33
C PHE A 103 9.92 34.27 -8.67
N TYR A 104 11.16 34.07 -8.27
CA TYR A 104 12.27 35.00 -8.44
C TYR A 104 13.42 34.34 -9.17
N SER A 105 14.29 35.17 -9.75
CA SER A 105 15.55 34.73 -10.32
C SER A 105 16.39 34.00 -9.25
N PRO A 106 17.10 32.92 -9.61
CA PRO A 106 17.98 32.23 -8.67
C PRO A 106 19.07 33.16 -8.14
N ASP A 107 19.64 34.02 -8.99
CA ASP A 107 20.82 34.82 -8.66
C ASP A 107 20.52 36.26 -8.20
N THR A 108 19.29 36.76 -8.39
CA THR A 108 18.94 38.15 -8.10
C THR A 108 17.55 38.26 -7.49
N ASP A 109 17.30 39.27 -6.65
CA ASP A 109 15.99 39.54 -6.03
C ASP A 109 14.93 40.06 -7.03
N THR A 110 15.18 39.86 -8.33
CA THR A 110 14.25 40.18 -9.40
C THR A 110 13.12 39.16 -9.44
N ARG A 111 11.89 39.64 -9.24
CA ARG A 111 10.66 38.86 -9.39
C ARG A 111 10.42 38.52 -10.86
N VAL A 112 10.16 37.25 -11.15
CA VAL A 112 9.89 36.74 -12.50
C VAL A 112 8.39 36.67 -12.77
N THR A 113 7.63 36.02 -11.88
CA THR A 113 6.17 35.82 -12.05
C THR A 113 5.50 35.44 -10.71
N SER A 114 4.16 35.40 -10.66
CA SER A 114 3.33 34.79 -9.61
C SER A 114 2.39 33.71 -10.15
N LEU A 115 1.58 33.03 -9.32
CA LEU A 115 0.54 32.11 -9.81
C LEU A 115 -0.51 32.84 -10.66
N GLY A 116 -0.89 34.06 -10.27
CA GLY A 116 -1.88 34.85 -11.00
C GLY A 116 -1.43 35.31 -12.38
N GLU A 117 -0.12 35.51 -12.55
CA GLU A 117 0.47 35.88 -13.83
C GLU A 117 0.69 34.67 -14.76
N LEU A 118 0.66 33.44 -14.22
CA LEU A 118 0.91 32.19 -14.96
C LEU A 118 -0.30 31.64 -15.74
N ASN A 119 -1.38 32.42 -15.96
CA ASN A 119 -2.64 31.95 -16.58
C ASN A 119 -3.25 30.69 -15.91
N LEU A 120 -2.87 30.37 -14.67
CA LEU A 120 -3.37 29.22 -13.92
C LEU A 120 -4.67 29.54 -13.14
N LEU A 121 -5.13 30.78 -13.21
CA LEU A 121 -6.38 31.25 -12.61
C LEU A 121 -7.43 31.58 -13.69
N LYS A 122 -7.28 31.05 -14.92
CA LYS A 122 -8.14 31.32 -16.08
C LYS A 122 -8.44 30.04 -16.86
N SER A 123 -9.62 29.96 -17.48
CA SER A 123 -9.99 28.82 -18.33
C SER A 123 -8.93 28.52 -19.41
N PRO A 124 -8.59 27.25 -19.69
CA PRO A 124 -9.22 26.02 -19.17
C PRO A 124 -8.67 25.53 -17.82
N VAL A 125 -7.58 26.12 -17.30
CA VAL A 125 -6.93 25.70 -16.05
C VAL A 125 -7.26 26.70 -14.94
N LEU A 126 -8.22 26.35 -14.11
CA LEU A 126 -8.65 27.17 -12.98
C LEU A 126 -8.23 26.51 -11.68
N LEU A 127 -7.16 27.00 -11.05
CA LEU A 127 -6.73 26.56 -9.71
C LEU A 127 -7.64 27.09 -8.60
N GLY A 128 -8.21 28.29 -8.76
CA GLY A 128 -9.32 28.76 -7.93
C GLY A 128 -10.64 28.10 -8.31
N PHE A 129 -11.72 28.47 -7.63
CA PHE A 129 -13.08 28.07 -8.01
C PHE A 129 -13.82 29.16 -8.81
N LYS A 130 -13.29 30.38 -8.79
CA LYS A 130 -13.70 31.51 -9.64
C LYS A 130 -12.50 32.03 -10.45
N GLU A 131 -12.76 32.64 -11.60
CA GLU A 131 -11.70 33.27 -12.40
C GLU A 131 -10.93 34.32 -11.58
N ASN A 132 -9.61 34.36 -11.76
CA ASN A 132 -8.64 35.21 -11.06
C ASN A 132 -8.54 35.00 -9.53
N GLN A 133 -9.38 34.14 -8.94
CA GLN A 133 -9.31 33.78 -7.53
C GLN A 133 -8.09 32.91 -7.25
N LEU A 134 -7.31 33.27 -6.24
CA LEU A 134 -6.20 32.45 -5.76
C LEU A 134 -6.71 31.13 -5.15
N PRO A 135 -5.91 30.06 -5.21
CA PRO A 135 -6.18 28.87 -4.41
C PRO A 135 -6.17 29.24 -2.91
N SER A 136 -6.97 28.51 -2.12
CA SER A 136 -7.19 28.82 -0.71
C SER A 136 -7.37 27.55 0.12
N PHE A 137 -7.35 27.66 1.44
CA PHE A 137 -7.71 26.58 2.36
C PHE A 137 -8.46 27.10 3.58
N VAL A 138 -9.12 26.20 4.30
CA VAL A 138 -9.76 26.50 5.59
C VAL A 138 -8.87 25.98 6.69
N TYR A 139 -8.42 26.86 7.59
CA TYR A 139 -7.66 26.41 8.74
C TYR A 139 -8.56 25.67 9.72
N VAL A 140 -8.02 24.63 10.35
CA VAL A 140 -8.78 23.70 11.19
C VAL A 140 -9.59 24.42 12.29
N PRO A 141 -10.86 24.06 12.52
CA PRO A 141 -11.67 24.66 13.57
C PRO A 141 -11.19 24.24 14.97
N GLU A 142 -11.63 24.97 15.99
CA GLU A 142 -11.34 24.64 17.38
C GLU A 142 -12.15 23.43 17.84
N LYS A 143 -13.43 23.38 17.46
CA LYS A 143 -14.36 22.34 17.89
C LYS A 143 -14.38 21.15 16.93
N LEU A 144 -14.62 19.98 17.50
CA LEU A 144 -14.72 18.73 16.73
C LEU A 144 -15.93 18.70 15.80
N ASP A 145 -17.08 19.27 16.19
CA ASP A 145 -18.33 19.31 15.39
C ASP A 145 -18.22 20.13 14.10
N ASP A 146 -17.26 21.05 14.03
CA ASP A 146 -16.95 21.80 12.81
C ASP A 146 -15.88 21.09 11.94
N LEU A 147 -15.21 20.06 12.47
CA LEU A 147 -14.12 19.39 11.76
C LEU A 147 -14.65 18.51 10.61
N ARG A 148 -14.01 18.68 9.46
CA ARG A 148 -14.24 17.92 8.22
C ARG A 148 -12.92 17.41 7.68
N VAL A 149 -12.84 16.12 7.41
CA VAL A 149 -11.64 15.43 6.93
C VAL A 149 -12.02 14.59 5.73
N ALA A 150 -11.30 14.75 4.62
CA ALA A 150 -11.50 13.90 3.46
C ALA A 150 -10.44 12.79 3.39
N HIS A 151 -10.77 11.65 2.78
CA HIS A 151 -9.79 10.57 2.57
C HIS A 151 -10.13 9.67 1.37
N GLY A 152 -9.08 9.03 0.83
CA GLY A 152 -9.16 8.15 -0.33
C GLY A 152 -7.81 7.48 -0.67
N SER A 153 -7.85 6.30 -1.29
CA SER A 153 -6.68 5.61 -1.87
C SER A 153 -6.98 4.97 -3.23
N CYS A 154 -5.98 4.34 -3.84
CA CYS A 154 -6.05 3.55 -5.08
C CYS A 154 -6.44 4.39 -6.30
N ARG A 155 -5.60 5.37 -6.60
CA ARG A 155 -5.82 6.30 -7.71
C ARG A 155 -5.11 5.84 -8.98
N LYS A 156 -5.56 4.73 -9.55
CA LYS A 156 -4.95 4.11 -10.73
C LYS A 156 -5.32 4.82 -12.04
N ILE A 157 -4.33 5.31 -12.80
CA ILE A 157 -4.55 6.08 -14.05
C ILE A 157 -5.46 5.34 -15.04
N HIS A 158 -5.18 4.06 -15.28
CA HIS A 158 -5.94 3.23 -16.21
C HIS A 158 -6.99 2.34 -15.52
N GLY A 159 -7.26 2.59 -14.24
CA GLY A 159 -8.29 1.90 -13.47
C GLY A 159 -9.70 2.33 -13.88
N LYS A 160 -10.70 1.50 -13.52
CA LYS A 160 -12.11 1.78 -13.84
C LYS A 160 -12.66 2.85 -12.89
N GLY A 161 -13.69 3.55 -13.36
CA GLY A 161 -14.35 4.64 -12.63
C GLY A 161 -13.80 6.02 -12.98
N ARG A 162 -14.47 7.06 -12.52
CA ARG A 162 -14.01 8.46 -12.60
C ARG A 162 -13.14 8.79 -11.40
N ASP A 163 -12.32 9.83 -11.49
CA ASP A 163 -11.42 10.22 -10.41
C ASP A 163 -12.18 10.82 -9.21
N GLY A 164 -12.03 10.20 -8.03
CA GLY A 164 -12.63 10.68 -6.79
C GLY A 164 -12.12 12.05 -6.32
N LEU A 165 -10.91 12.48 -6.70
CA LEU A 165 -10.45 13.85 -6.41
C LEU A 165 -11.23 14.88 -7.24
N ALA A 166 -11.60 14.54 -8.48
CA ALA A 166 -12.49 15.36 -9.28
C ALA A 166 -13.91 15.40 -8.69
N ALA A 167 -14.37 14.33 -8.05
CA ALA A 167 -15.63 14.32 -7.31
C ALA A 167 -15.57 15.28 -6.11
N LEU A 168 -14.49 15.25 -5.32
CA LEU A 168 -14.31 16.19 -4.21
C LEU A 168 -14.23 17.65 -4.66
N SER A 169 -13.52 17.93 -5.76
CA SER A 169 -13.51 19.28 -6.33
C SER A 169 -14.94 19.76 -6.56
N LYS A 170 -15.81 18.91 -7.14
CA LYS A 170 -17.20 19.27 -7.43
C LYS A 170 -18.03 19.48 -6.16
N VAL A 171 -17.84 18.64 -5.14
CA VAL A 171 -18.53 18.76 -3.84
C VAL A 171 -18.18 20.07 -3.12
N MET A 172 -16.95 20.56 -3.28
CA MET A 172 -16.49 21.81 -2.64
C MET A 172 -16.99 23.09 -3.33
N GLU A 173 -17.45 23.03 -4.58
CA GLU A 173 -17.83 24.21 -5.39
C GLU A 173 -18.80 25.17 -4.67
N PRO A 174 -19.87 24.71 -3.98
CA PRO A 174 -20.87 25.61 -3.40
C PRO A 174 -20.31 26.60 -2.35
N ASP A 175 -19.25 26.24 -1.63
CA ASP A 175 -18.60 27.10 -0.63
C ASP A 175 -17.87 28.30 -1.25
N PHE A 176 -17.77 28.35 -2.58
CA PHE A 176 -17.16 29.46 -3.31
C PHE A 176 -18.19 30.40 -3.95
N ASP A 177 -19.45 29.98 -4.12
CA ASP A 177 -20.50 30.74 -4.82
C ASP A 177 -21.15 31.81 -3.94
N ILE A 178 -21.25 31.56 -2.63
CA ILE A 178 -21.90 32.45 -1.66
C ILE A 178 -20.94 33.60 -1.29
N GLY A 179 -21.23 34.82 -1.74
CA GLY A 179 -20.36 35.99 -1.64
C GLY A 179 -20.22 36.64 -0.25
N SER A 180 -20.15 35.90 0.84
CA SER A 180 -19.98 36.45 2.20
C SER A 180 -19.06 35.63 3.09
N GLU A 181 -18.53 36.31 4.10
CA GLU A 181 -17.59 35.91 5.16
C GLU A 181 -18.02 34.72 6.05
N ASP A 182 -18.99 33.93 5.60
CA ASP A 182 -19.45 32.72 6.28
C ASP A 182 -18.35 31.65 6.25
N LEU A 183 -18.13 31.02 7.40
CA LEU A 183 -17.17 29.92 7.54
C LEU A 183 -17.58 28.80 6.55
N PRO A 184 -16.67 28.31 5.68
CA PRO A 184 -17.00 27.25 4.73
C PRO A 184 -17.60 26.03 5.44
N LYS A 185 -18.74 25.56 4.94
CA LYS A 185 -19.55 24.52 5.60
C LYS A 185 -19.37 23.14 4.99
N ILE A 186 -18.69 23.02 3.86
CA ILE A 186 -18.54 21.78 3.11
C ILE A 186 -17.06 21.44 2.96
N ARG A 187 -16.20 22.44 2.78
CA ARG A 187 -14.76 22.27 2.51
C ARG A 187 -14.06 21.43 3.58
N PRO A 188 -13.38 20.34 3.19
CA PRO A 188 -12.53 19.61 4.12
C PRO A 188 -11.29 20.42 4.52
N HIS A 189 -10.84 20.23 5.75
CA HIS A 189 -9.66 20.91 6.30
C HIS A 189 -8.36 20.17 5.97
N CYS A 190 -8.46 18.90 5.58
CA CYS A 190 -7.35 18.06 5.15
C CYS A 190 -7.89 16.90 4.32
N PHE A 191 -7.11 16.45 3.34
CA PHE A 191 -7.29 15.20 2.64
C PHE A 191 -6.16 14.23 2.97
N PHE A 192 -6.53 13.06 3.47
CA PHE A 192 -5.61 11.96 3.71
C PHE A 192 -5.66 10.99 2.53
N HIS A 193 -4.58 11.00 1.76
CA HIS A 193 -4.27 9.96 0.78
C HIS A 193 -3.78 8.75 1.57
N THR A 194 -4.66 7.77 1.74
CA THR A 194 -4.46 6.63 2.64
C THR A 194 -3.67 5.48 2.02
N GLY A 195 -3.16 5.63 0.80
CA GLY A 195 -2.44 4.58 0.08
C GLY A 195 -2.49 4.70 -1.45
N ASP A 196 -1.69 3.93 -2.18
CA ASP A 196 -1.69 3.77 -3.65
C ASP A 196 -1.84 5.07 -4.46
N GLN A 197 -0.83 5.94 -4.38
CA GLN A 197 -0.83 7.20 -5.12
C GLN A 197 -0.41 7.02 -6.57
N ILE A 198 0.53 6.11 -6.83
CA ILE A 198 0.88 5.59 -8.15
C ILE A 198 0.80 4.07 -8.14
N TYR A 199 0.91 3.45 -9.32
CA TYR A 199 1.01 2.00 -9.50
C TYR A 199 2.30 1.71 -10.27
N ALA A 200 3.39 1.55 -9.53
CA ALA A 200 4.72 1.38 -10.11
C ALA A 200 4.89 0.02 -10.79
N ASP A 201 4.28 -1.02 -10.24
CA ASP A 201 4.34 -2.41 -10.68
C ASP A 201 3.25 -2.80 -11.69
N ASP A 202 2.19 -2.00 -11.80
CA ASP A 202 1.12 -2.18 -12.78
C ASP A 202 0.98 -0.91 -13.62
N SER A 203 1.97 -0.69 -14.48
CA SER A 203 2.00 0.47 -15.39
C SER A 203 1.37 0.14 -16.75
N SER A 204 0.64 1.11 -17.30
CA SER A 204 -0.01 0.94 -18.60
C SER A 204 1.00 0.83 -19.74
N ASP A 205 0.74 -0.07 -20.70
CA ASP A 205 1.49 -0.16 -21.97
C ASP A 205 1.51 1.20 -22.71
N PHE A 206 0.46 2.02 -22.53
CA PHE A 206 0.28 3.32 -23.20
C PHE A 206 0.99 4.49 -22.51
N LEU A 207 1.54 4.29 -21.30
CA LEU A 207 2.14 5.36 -20.50
C LEU A 207 3.61 5.10 -20.15
N ILE A 208 4.04 3.83 -20.14
CA ILE A 208 5.39 3.49 -19.67
C ILE A 208 6.49 4.17 -20.50
N GLU A 209 6.35 4.28 -21.83
CA GLU A 209 7.31 5.02 -22.65
C GLU A 209 7.30 6.52 -22.34
N HIS A 210 6.14 7.08 -22.01
CA HIS A 210 6.04 8.48 -21.61
C HIS A 210 6.70 8.72 -20.26
N PHE A 211 6.59 7.79 -19.31
CA PHE A 211 7.32 7.88 -18.04
C PHE A 211 8.84 7.87 -18.27
N THR A 212 9.33 6.99 -19.15
CA THR A 212 10.75 6.93 -19.52
C THR A 212 11.21 8.20 -20.25
N ASP A 213 10.49 8.66 -21.28
CA ASP A 213 10.81 9.88 -22.04
C ASP A 213 10.83 11.11 -21.15
N ILE A 214 9.75 11.32 -20.37
CA ILE A 214 9.61 12.46 -19.48
C ILE A 214 10.68 12.45 -18.40
N GLY A 215 10.86 11.31 -17.72
CA GLY A 215 11.86 11.15 -16.68
C GLY A 215 13.27 11.43 -17.18
N ASN A 216 13.71 10.70 -18.21
CA ASN A 216 15.07 10.80 -18.72
C ASN A 216 15.36 12.19 -19.29
N PHE A 217 14.39 12.80 -20.00
CA PHE A 217 14.55 14.16 -20.51
C PHE A 217 14.63 15.19 -19.39
N LEU A 218 13.75 15.12 -18.38
CA LEU A 218 13.74 16.10 -17.30
C LEU A 218 15.01 16.02 -16.44
N LEU A 219 15.53 14.80 -16.24
CA LEU A 219 16.77 14.59 -15.51
C LEU A 219 18.01 14.84 -16.37
N GLN A 220 17.88 14.80 -17.71
CA GLN A 220 18.97 14.76 -18.70
C GLN A 220 19.96 13.63 -18.41
N ARG A 221 19.43 12.48 -17.93
CA ARG A 221 20.22 11.33 -17.46
C ARG A 221 19.45 10.05 -17.73
N VAL A 222 20.17 9.02 -18.13
CA VAL A 222 19.65 7.66 -18.28
C VAL A 222 20.32 6.80 -17.21
N GLU A 223 19.51 6.19 -16.35
CA GLU A 223 19.99 5.27 -15.32
C GLU A 223 20.38 3.93 -15.95
N GLN A 224 21.43 3.31 -15.42
CA GLN A 224 21.89 1.99 -15.80
C GLN A 224 21.44 0.98 -14.73
N LEU A 225 20.83 -0.13 -15.14
CA LEU A 225 20.21 -1.10 -14.23
C LEU A 225 21.06 -2.37 -14.14
N PRO A 226 21.31 -2.92 -12.94
CA PRO A 226 22.20 -4.06 -12.73
C PRO A 226 21.47 -5.38 -12.99
N TYR A 227 21.37 -5.78 -14.27
CA TYR A 227 20.82 -7.08 -14.65
C TYR A 227 21.82 -8.22 -14.40
N PRO A 228 21.35 -9.46 -14.17
CA PRO A 228 22.26 -10.60 -14.06
C PRO A 228 23.05 -10.78 -15.37
N ALA A 229 24.31 -11.25 -15.29
CA ALA A 229 25.15 -11.36 -16.50
C ALA A 229 24.65 -12.35 -17.54
N THR A 230 23.78 -13.29 -17.16
CA THR A 230 23.09 -14.18 -18.09
C THR A 230 21.60 -14.22 -17.76
N ALA A 231 20.75 -14.42 -18.77
CA ALA A 231 19.31 -14.52 -18.57
C ALA A 231 18.90 -15.76 -17.75
N ASP A 232 19.77 -16.78 -17.69
CA ASP A 232 19.58 -18.01 -16.92
C ASP A 232 19.86 -17.84 -15.41
N ASP A 233 20.47 -16.73 -15.02
CA ASP A 233 20.80 -16.36 -13.64
C ASP A 233 19.65 -15.56 -12.98
N TYR A 234 18.46 -16.14 -12.98
CA TYR A 234 17.29 -15.60 -12.28
C TYR A 234 17.45 -15.67 -10.74
N PHE A 235 16.58 -14.99 -9.98
CA PHE A 235 16.80 -14.66 -8.56
C PHE A 235 17.25 -15.83 -7.65
N GLU A 236 16.75 -17.07 -7.85
CA GLU A 236 17.13 -18.24 -7.04
C GLU A 236 18.61 -18.61 -7.21
N LYS A 237 19.19 -18.23 -8.34
CA LYS A 237 20.60 -18.42 -8.66
C LYS A 237 21.41 -17.16 -8.40
N GLN A 238 20.87 -16.10 -7.78
CA GLN A 238 21.62 -14.86 -7.51
C GLN A 238 22.23 -14.80 -6.09
N GLU A 239 22.02 -15.79 -5.22
CA GLU A 239 22.60 -15.80 -3.87
C GLU A 239 24.15 -15.91 -3.90
N GLY A 240 24.82 -14.98 -3.19
CA GLY A 240 26.28 -14.93 -2.99
C GLY A 240 26.97 -13.65 -3.51
N ASN A 241 27.90 -13.09 -2.73
CA ASN A 241 28.75 -11.96 -3.15
C ASN A 241 29.75 -12.44 -4.22
N GLY A 242 29.53 -12.06 -5.49
CA GLY A 242 30.51 -12.30 -6.56
C GLY A 242 29.95 -12.69 -7.94
N LYS A 243 28.63 -12.74 -8.14
CA LYS A 243 28.07 -13.04 -9.48
C LYS A 243 28.12 -11.82 -10.41
N LYS A 244 28.50 -12.08 -11.67
CA LYS A 244 28.63 -11.07 -12.73
C LYS A 244 27.26 -10.45 -13.05
N PHE A 245 27.23 -9.16 -13.34
CA PHE A 245 26.06 -8.42 -13.80
C PHE A 245 26.40 -7.68 -15.09
N VAL A 246 25.38 -7.32 -15.85
CA VAL A 246 25.47 -6.42 -17.02
C VAL A 246 24.68 -5.16 -16.71
N TRP A 247 25.10 -4.04 -17.28
CA TRP A 247 24.40 -2.77 -17.15
C TRP A 247 23.45 -2.60 -18.33
N ILE A 248 22.17 -2.39 -18.03
CA ILE A 248 21.15 -2.14 -19.05
C ILE A 248 20.62 -0.72 -18.88
N GLU A 249 20.62 0.05 -19.96
CA GLU A 249 20.04 1.40 -19.97
C GLU A 249 18.53 1.36 -19.74
N ALA A 250 18.04 2.23 -18.85
CA ALA A 250 16.62 2.44 -18.62
C ALA A 250 15.98 3.30 -19.73
N VAL A 251 15.98 2.77 -20.95
CA VAL A 251 15.41 3.37 -22.16
C VAL A 251 14.38 2.45 -22.80
N THR A 252 13.49 3.02 -23.61
CA THR A 252 12.39 2.29 -24.24
C THR A 252 12.87 1.18 -25.18
N GLU A 253 13.98 1.38 -25.89
CA GLU A 253 14.57 0.39 -26.80
C GLU A 253 15.10 -0.85 -26.07
N ALA A 254 15.65 -0.63 -24.86
CA ALA A 254 16.18 -1.67 -24.01
C ALA A 254 15.06 -2.37 -23.21
N LEU A 255 14.04 -1.60 -22.80
CA LEU A 255 12.94 -2.01 -21.93
C LEU A 255 11.58 -1.56 -22.50
N PRO A 256 11.10 -2.18 -23.59
CA PRO A 256 9.90 -1.74 -24.29
C PRO A 256 8.61 -2.10 -23.52
N PRO A 257 7.48 -1.44 -23.81
CA PRO A 257 6.20 -1.72 -23.17
C PRO A 257 5.79 -3.19 -23.24
N GLY A 258 5.14 -3.67 -22.21
CA GLY A 258 4.67 -5.04 -22.06
C GLY A 258 5.76 -6.10 -21.88
N ARG A 259 7.05 -5.71 -21.79
CA ARG A 259 8.19 -6.62 -21.64
C ARG A 259 9.03 -6.37 -20.40
N ARG A 260 8.45 -5.70 -19.40
CA ARG A 260 9.13 -5.22 -18.21
C ARG A 260 8.57 -5.90 -16.95
N ALA A 261 8.27 -7.20 -17.07
CA ALA A 261 7.94 -8.01 -15.91
C ALA A 261 9.20 -8.23 -15.08
N THR A 262 9.10 -8.04 -13.77
CA THR A 262 10.26 -7.90 -12.86
C THR A 262 10.56 -9.13 -12.06
N ASN A 263 9.54 -9.95 -11.80
CA ASN A 263 9.55 -11.05 -10.84
C ASN A 263 10.75 -12.02 -10.98
N PHE A 264 11.20 -12.30 -12.20
CA PHE A 264 12.27 -13.27 -12.45
C PHE A 264 13.67 -12.80 -12.04
N TYR A 265 13.96 -11.50 -12.12
CA TYR A 265 15.31 -10.96 -11.84
C TYR A 265 15.39 -10.17 -10.55
N THR A 266 14.26 -9.67 -10.07
CA THR A 266 14.18 -8.85 -8.86
C THR A 266 13.80 -9.65 -7.63
N GLY A 267 13.11 -10.78 -7.80
CA GLY A 267 12.48 -11.49 -6.69
C GLY A 267 11.08 -10.98 -6.32
N PHE A 268 10.53 -10.00 -7.04
CA PHE A 268 9.12 -9.64 -6.92
C PHE A 268 8.22 -10.82 -7.35
N THR A 269 6.93 -10.71 -7.08
CA THR A 269 5.89 -11.74 -7.25
C THR A 269 4.74 -11.25 -8.12
N GLY A 270 4.67 -9.93 -8.36
CA GLY A 270 3.76 -9.32 -9.32
C GLY A 270 3.84 -9.99 -10.70
N SER A 271 2.66 -10.17 -11.31
CA SER A 271 2.51 -10.84 -12.61
C SER A 271 2.29 -9.87 -13.78
N GLN A 272 2.46 -8.58 -13.52
CA GLN A 272 2.15 -7.52 -14.47
C GLN A 272 3.23 -7.36 -15.53
N THR A 273 2.81 -6.83 -16.68
CA THR A 273 3.66 -6.74 -17.87
C THR A 273 4.61 -5.54 -17.86
N ASN A 274 4.34 -4.52 -17.03
CA ASN A 274 5.22 -3.35 -16.89
C ASN A 274 5.40 -2.94 -15.45
N HIS A 275 6.66 -2.68 -15.09
CA HIS A 275 7.02 -2.05 -13.84
C HIS A 275 8.03 -0.90 -14.08
N LEU A 276 7.95 0.16 -13.27
CA LEU A 276 8.89 1.30 -13.27
C LEU A 276 10.23 0.88 -12.67
N TYR A 277 11.35 1.17 -13.32
CA TYR A 277 12.67 0.70 -12.86
C TYR A 277 13.55 1.84 -12.37
N SER A 278 13.69 2.89 -13.19
CA SER A 278 14.60 3.98 -12.89
C SER A 278 13.96 5.05 -12.03
N PHE A 279 14.77 5.76 -11.24
CA PHE A 279 14.31 6.94 -10.50
C PHE A 279 13.63 7.97 -11.41
N ALA A 280 14.11 8.10 -12.65
CA ALA A 280 13.55 8.96 -13.67
C ALA A 280 12.11 8.57 -14.03
N GLU A 281 11.83 7.27 -14.22
CA GLU A 281 10.50 6.75 -14.52
C GLU A 281 9.52 6.98 -13.36
N PHE A 282 9.97 6.78 -12.11
CA PHE A 282 9.16 7.12 -10.93
C PHE A 282 8.83 8.62 -10.89
N CYS A 283 9.80 9.50 -11.13
CA CYS A 283 9.55 10.95 -11.23
C CYS A 283 8.51 11.27 -12.32
N GLY A 284 8.66 10.65 -13.50
CA GLY A 284 7.70 10.79 -14.60
C GLY A 284 6.28 10.38 -14.18
N ALA A 285 6.13 9.20 -13.57
CA ALA A 285 4.84 8.68 -13.13
C ALA A 285 4.14 9.62 -12.13
N TYR A 286 4.84 10.11 -11.11
CA TYR A 286 4.28 11.09 -10.16
C TYR A 286 3.85 12.39 -10.84
N LEU A 287 4.64 12.92 -11.77
CA LEU A 287 4.33 14.18 -12.44
C LEU A 287 3.07 14.05 -13.32
N LEU A 288 2.90 12.96 -14.08
CA LEU A 288 1.66 12.73 -14.85
C LEU A 288 0.46 12.43 -13.95
N GLN A 289 0.70 11.79 -12.80
CA GLN A 289 -0.36 11.44 -11.85
C GLN A 289 -1.06 12.69 -11.31
N TRP A 290 -0.35 13.81 -11.12
CA TRP A 290 -0.88 14.99 -10.44
C TRP A 290 -1.06 16.23 -11.33
N SER A 291 -0.57 16.20 -12.57
CA SER A 291 -0.58 17.36 -13.46
C SER A 291 -0.78 16.94 -14.92
N GLU A 292 -1.62 17.71 -15.62
CA GLU A 292 -1.86 17.58 -17.05
C GLU A 292 -0.73 18.16 -17.92
N VAL A 293 0.19 18.94 -17.36
CA VAL A 293 1.18 19.74 -18.11
C VAL A 293 2.11 18.88 -18.98
N LEU A 294 2.57 17.74 -18.44
CA LEU A 294 3.52 16.88 -19.14
C LEU A 294 2.85 15.86 -20.06
N TRP A 295 1.52 15.75 -20.04
CA TRP A 295 0.79 14.78 -20.84
C TRP A 295 1.01 15.02 -22.34
N PRO A 296 1.24 13.95 -23.12
CA PRO A 296 1.38 14.08 -24.57
C PRO A 296 0.05 14.57 -25.17
N GLU A 297 0.07 15.26 -26.31
CA GLU A 297 -1.17 15.74 -26.95
C GLU A 297 -2.12 14.57 -27.30
N LYS A 298 -1.56 13.45 -27.75
CA LYS A 298 -2.25 12.20 -28.02
C LYS A 298 -1.50 11.05 -27.35
N LEU A 299 -2.19 9.99 -26.99
CA LEU A 299 -1.56 8.75 -26.55
C LEU A 299 -1.11 7.92 -27.76
N GLN A 300 -0.16 7.01 -27.53
CA GLN A 300 0.24 6.02 -28.54
C GLN A 300 -0.96 5.17 -28.97
N THR A 301 -1.05 4.95 -30.27
CA THR A 301 -2.01 4.00 -30.86
C THR A 301 -1.53 2.57 -30.62
N ILE A 302 -2.47 1.61 -30.69
CA ILE A 302 -2.14 0.19 -30.60
C ILE A 302 -1.03 -0.23 -31.62
N PRO A 303 -1.12 0.15 -32.91
CA PRO A 303 -0.07 -0.16 -33.88
C PRO A 303 1.31 0.42 -33.51
N GLU A 304 1.36 1.63 -32.94
CA GLU A 304 2.61 2.28 -32.52
C GLU A 304 3.28 1.53 -31.36
N ILE A 305 2.48 1.08 -30.37
CA ILE A 305 3.00 0.26 -29.26
C ILE A 305 3.55 -1.06 -29.79
N LEU A 306 2.82 -1.76 -30.67
CA LEU A 306 3.31 -3.02 -31.25
C LEU A 306 4.61 -2.84 -32.02
N LYS A 307 4.71 -1.73 -32.76
CA LYS A 307 5.95 -1.36 -33.45
C LYS A 307 7.07 -1.13 -32.46
N SER A 308 6.84 -0.42 -31.36
CA SER A 308 7.85 -0.22 -30.31
C SER A 308 8.32 -1.55 -29.72
N LYS A 309 7.37 -2.45 -29.39
CA LYS A 309 7.66 -3.82 -28.90
C LYS A 309 8.49 -4.68 -29.86
N SER A 310 8.50 -4.36 -31.15
CA SER A 310 9.24 -5.11 -32.18
C SER A 310 10.69 -4.64 -32.37
N LYS A 311 11.04 -3.45 -31.86
CA LYS A 311 12.38 -2.86 -31.95
C LYS A 311 13.24 -3.26 -30.74
N GLU A 312 13.37 -4.55 -30.51
CA GLU A 312 14.13 -5.07 -29.37
C GLU A 312 15.63 -4.84 -29.57
N ASN A 313 16.29 -4.31 -28.54
CA ASN A 313 17.75 -4.29 -28.49
C ASN A 313 18.29 -5.73 -28.37
N GLU A 314 19.21 -6.15 -29.25
CA GLU A 314 19.79 -7.49 -29.23
C GLU A 314 20.52 -7.83 -27.92
N GLU A 315 21.04 -6.81 -27.21
CA GLU A 315 21.70 -7.00 -25.90
C GLU A 315 20.71 -7.32 -24.78
N THR A 316 19.52 -6.72 -24.80
CA THR A 316 18.49 -6.93 -23.75
C THR A 316 17.52 -8.04 -24.08
N LYS A 317 17.39 -8.39 -25.36
CA LYS A 317 16.52 -9.47 -25.88
C LYS A 317 16.55 -10.78 -25.08
N PRO A 318 17.70 -11.27 -24.56
CA PRO A 318 17.70 -12.46 -23.71
C PRO A 318 16.95 -12.31 -22.38
N TYR A 319 16.83 -11.08 -21.86
CA TYR A 319 16.17 -10.75 -20.59
C TYR A 319 14.70 -10.36 -20.75
N LEU A 320 14.24 -10.12 -21.98
CA LEU A 320 12.88 -9.69 -22.24
C LEU A 320 11.90 -10.88 -22.23
N PHE A 321 10.71 -10.66 -21.69
CA PHE A 321 9.65 -11.66 -21.73
C PHE A 321 9.19 -11.94 -23.16
N HIS A 322 8.89 -13.22 -23.44
CA HIS A 322 8.40 -13.65 -24.73
C HIS A 322 7.10 -12.91 -25.05
N SER A 323 7.13 -12.07 -26.09
CA SER A 323 5.91 -11.55 -26.71
C SER A 323 5.05 -12.74 -27.09
N LYS A 324 3.80 -12.72 -26.65
CA LYS A 324 2.78 -13.70 -27.00
C LYS A 324 2.74 -13.88 -28.52
N ILE A 325 2.60 -15.13 -28.99
CA ILE A 325 2.68 -15.49 -30.42
C ILE A 325 1.75 -14.60 -31.27
N TRP A 326 0.56 -14.29 -30.76
CA TRP A 326 -0.42 -13.46 -31.46
C TRP A 326 -0.06 -11.97 -31.57
N GLU A 327 0.72 -11.40 -30.65
CA GLU A 327 1.20 -10.01 -30.78
C GLU A 327 2.19 -9.85 -31.94
N LYS A 328 2.94 -10.92 -32.28
CA LYS A 328 3.89 -10.93 -33.39
C LYS A 328 3.23 -11.19 -34.75
N GLU A 329 2.15 -11.97 -34.77
CA GLU A 329 1.46 -12.36 -36.01
C GLU A 329 0.33 -11.39 -36.41
N PHE A 330 -0.14 -10.52 -35.50
CA PHE A 330 -1.19 -9.55 -35.79
C PHE A 330 -0.65 -8.26 -36.41
N SER A 331 -1.13 -7.93 -37.62
CA SER A 331 -0.89 -6.65 -38.27
C SER A 331 -2.21 -5.88 -38.42
N PRO A 332 -2.44 -4.82 -37.62
CA PRO A 332 -3.67 -4.05 -37.73
C PRO A 332 -3.76 -3.36 -39.12
N PRO A 333 -4.96 -3.30 -39.73
CA PRO A 333 -5.16 -2.58 -40.99
C PRO A 333 -4.85 -1.09 -40.84
N THR A 334 -4.49 -0.43 -41.94
CA THR A 334 -4.03 0.98 -41.94
C THR A 334 -5.05 1.99 -41.43
N ASP A 335 -6.32 1.64 -41.43
CA ASP A 335 -7.45 2.44 -40.96
C ASP A 335 -8.02 1.96 -39.61
N TRP A 336 -7.32 1.06 -38.90
CA TRP A 336 -7.74 0.46 -37.62
C TRP A 336 -8.29 1.48 -36.62
N ASP A 337 -7.58 2.58 -36.39
CA ASP A 337 -7.99 3.60 -35.40
C ASP A 337 -9.25 4.38 -35.81
N LYS A 338 -9.61 4.36 -37.10
CA LYS A 338 -10.82 4.99 -37.63
C LYS A 338 -12.03 4.05 -37.63
N MET A 339 -11.80 2.74 -37.52
CA MET A 339 -12.86 1.75 -37.48
C MET A 339 -13.65 1.81 -36.17
N LYS A 340 -14.97 1.59 -36.27
CA LYS A 340 -15.83 1.42 -35.09
C LYS A 340 -15.42 0.16 -34.32
N ARG A 341 -15.62 0.12 -33.00
CA ARG A 341 -15.35 -1.06 -32.17
C ARG A 341 -15.95 -2.34 -32.75
N LYS A 342 -17.19 -2.28 -33.27
CA LYS A 342 -17.84 -3.43 -33.92
C LYS A 342 -17.08 -3.91 -35.17
N GLU A 343 -16.52 -3.00 -35.96
CA GLU A 343 -15.75 -3.32 -37.18
C GLU A 343 -14.39 -3.93 -36.81
N ARG A 344 -13.70 -3.38 -35.80
CA ARG A 344 -12.45 -3.96 -35.26
C ARG A 344 -12.65 -5.33 -34.65
N LEU A 345 -13.68 -5.49 -33.82
CA LEU A 345 -14.08 -6.78 -33.28
C LEU A 345 -14.45 -7.76 -34.40
N ASN A 346 -15.13 -7.30 -35.44
CA ASN A 346 -15.43 -8.13 -36.61
C ASN A 346 -14.15 -8.53 -37.37
N HIS A 347 -13.16 -7.65 -37.49
CA HIS A 347 -11.86 -7.95 -38.12
C HIS A 347 -11.05 -8.95 -37.31
N LEU A 348 -10.98 -8.78 -35.98
CA LEU A 348 -10.42 -9.78 -35.06
C LEU A 348 -11.21 -11.09 -35.12
N ASN A 349 -12.52 -10.98 -35.37
CA ASN A 349 -13.41 -12.13 -35.51
C ASN A 349 -13.43 -12.75 -36.92
N GLN A 350 -12.80 -12.11 -37.92
CA GLN A 350 -12.87 -12.55 -39.30
C GLN A 350 -12.01 -13.78 -39.51
N ASN A 351 -12.40 -14.55 -40.51
CA ASN A 351 -11.97 -15.90 -40.77
C ASN A 351 -10.45 -16.10 -40.88
N ASP A 352 -9.60 -15.09 -41.04
CA ASP A 352 -8.17 -15.32 -41.24
C ASP A 352 -7.43 -15.72 -39.96
N PHE A 353 -7.61 -15.06 -38.81
CA PHE A 353 -6.96 -15.52 -37.58
C PHE A 353 -7.54 -16.83 -37.07
N LYS A 354 -8.87 -16.98 -37.12
CA LYS A 354 -9.53 -18.23 -36.75
C LYS A 354 -9.14 -19.39 -37.67
N LYS A 355 -9.14 -19.19 -39.00
CA LYS A 355 -8.77 -20.25 -39.96
C LYS A 355 -7.28 -20.53 -39.97
N VAL A 356 -6.41 -19.52 -39.87
CA VAL A 356 -4.95 -19.74 -39.78
C VAL A 356 -4.63 -20.56 -38.54
N TRP A 357 -5.34 -20.35 -37.42
CA TRP A 357 -5.17 -21.15 -36.21
C TRP A 357 -5.83 -22.53 -36.29
N GLU A 358 -7.03 -22.64 -36.85
CA GLU A 358 -7.66 -23.93 -37.17
C GLU A 358 -6.82 -24.75 -38.17
N GLN A 359 -6.02 -24.10 -39.03
CA GLN A 359 -5.06 -24.72 -39.95
C GLN A 359 -3.71 -25.07 -39.29
N LYS A 360 -3.23 -24.26 -38.33
CA LYS A 360 -2.01 -24.52 -37.56
C LYS A 360 -2.21 -25.54 -36.42
N LEU A 361 -3.45 -25.78 -36.01
CA LEU A 361 -3.85 -26.90 -35.13
C LEU A 361 -3.77 -28.23 -35.91
N GLU A 362 -2.56 -28.70 -36.21
CA GLU A 362 -2.35 -30.10 -36.54
C GLU A 362 -2.64 -30.91 -35.28
N ILE A 363 -3.85 -31.45 -35.17
CA ILE A 363 -4.18 -32.40 -34.12
C ILE A 363 -3.27 -33.61 -34.35
N PRO A 364 -2.35 -33.93 -33.41
CA PRO A 364 -1.48 -35.09 -33.54
C PRO A 364 -2.28 -36.32 -33.96
N SER A 365 -1.77 -37.11 -34.91
CA SER A 365 -2.54 -38.21 -35.50
C SER A 365 -3.04 -39.21 -34.46
N ASP A 366 -2.34 -39.36 -33.33
CA ASP A 366 -2.73 -40.18 -32.18
C ASP A 366 -3.96 -39.64 -31.42
N LEU A 367 -4.32 -38.37 -31.61
CA LEU A 367 -5.48 -37.70 -31.02
C LEU A 367 -6.71 -37.64 -31.94
N THR A 368 -6.64 -38.18 -33.16
CA THR A 368 -7.73 -38.15 -34.15
C THR A 368 -8.78 -39.25 -33.97
N SER A 369 -8.54 -40.22 -33.08
CA SER A 369 -9.41 -41.37 -32.82
C SER A 369 -10.68 -41.03 -32.03
N ASN A 370 -11.81 -41.67 -32.37
CA ASN A 370 -13.11 -41.49 -31.71
C ASN A 370 -13.28 -42.24 -30.36
N LYS A 371 -12.22 -42.83 -29.79
CA LYS A 371 -12.29 -43.48 -28.46
C LYS A 371 -12.51 -42.43 -27.36
N ARG A 372 -13.38 -42.71 -26.39
CA ARG A 372 -13.78 -41.77 -25.30
C ARG A 372 -12.58 -41.21 -24.48
N SER A 373 -11.52 -41.99 -24.29
CA SER A 373 -10.29 -41.57 -23.62
C SER A 373 -9.43 -40.62 -24.46
N ILE A 374 -9.41 -40.81 -25.78
CA ILE A 374 -8.70 -39.97 -26.74
C ILE A 374 -9.49 -38.69 -27.01
N ARG A 375 -10.83 -38.76 -27.07
CA ARG A 375 -11.70 -37.59 -27.13
C ARG A 375 -11.45 -36.62 -25.97
N LYS A 376 -11.31 -37.11 -24.74
CA LYS A 376 -10.91 -36.28 -23.58
C LYS A 376 -9.50 -35.69 -23.70
N ARG A 377 -8.53 -36.43 -24.26
CA ARG A 377 -7.17 -35.91 -24.51
C ARG A 377 -7.15 -34.87 -25.63
N ARG A 378 -7.96 -35.04 -26.67
CA ARG A 378 -8.16 -34.08 -27.75
C ARG A 378 -8.89 -32.84 -27.26
N GLU A 379 -9.96 -32.98 -26.48
CA GLU A 379 -10.66 -31.86 -25.82
C GLU A 379 -9.70 -31.10 -24.88
N LYS A 380 -8.85 -31.81 -24.13
CA LYS A 380 -7.79 -31.21 -23.29
C LYS A 380 -6.70 -30.51 -24.13
N TYR A 381 -6.20 -31.14 -25.20
CA TYR A 381 -5.23 -30.56 -26.11
C TYR A 381 -5.78 -29.30 -26.78
N ILE A 382 -7.02 -29.35 -27.27
CA ILE A 382 -7.71 -28.19 -27.84
C ILE A 382 -7.91 -27.12 -26.76
N GLN A 383 -8.32 -27.48 -25.54
CA GLN A 383 -8.52 -26.52 -24.45
C GLN A 383 -7.22 -25.89 -23.91
N GLU A 384 -6.10 -26.61 -23.97
CA GLU A 384 -4.75 -26.08 -23.73
C GLU A 384 -4.28 -25.14 -24.85
N ASN A 385 -4.96 -25.15 -26.01
CA ASN A 385 -4.59 -24.41 -27.22
C ASN A 385 -5.74 -23.52 -27.78
N ILE A 386 -6.83 -23.27 -27.04
CA ILE A 386 -7.92 -22.36 -27.45
C ILE A 386 -7.52 -20.93 -27.06
N GLU A 387 -6.91 -20.19 -27.99
CA GLU A 387 -6.46 -18.79 -27.80
C GLU A 387 -7.31 -17.75 -28.53
N TYR A 388 -8.36 -18.13 -29.25
CA TYR A 388 -9.10 -17.13 -30.03
C TYR A 388 -9.91 -16.14 -29.16
N GLY A 389 -10.57 -16.64 -28.11
CA GLY A 389 -11.29 -15.79 -27.16
C GLY A 389 -10.35 -14.90 -26.33
N SER A 390 -9.10 -15.33 -26.09
CA SER A 390 -8.12 -14.54 -25.36
C SER A 390 -7.56 -13.39 -26.19
N VAL A 391 -7.48 -13.52 -27.52
CA VAL A 391 -7.05 -12.44 -28.44
C VAL A 391 -8.08 -11.30 -28.48
N VAL A 392 -9.36 -11.61 -28.70
CA VAL A 392 -10.44 -10.60 -28.71
C VAL A 392 -10.52 -9.87 -27.38
N ASN A 393 -10.41 -10.62 -26.26
CA ASN A 393 -10.40 -10.04 -24.92
C ASN A 393 -9.14 -9.19 -24.66
N PHE A 394 -7.97 -9.64 -25.10
CA PHE A 394 -6.72 -8.90 -24.96
C PHE A 394 -6.80 -7.53 -25.64
N TRP A 395 -7.21 -7.49 -26.91
CA TRP A 395 -7.35 -6.23 -27.66
C TRP A 395 -8.50 -5.36 -27.16
N GLY A 396 -9.64 -5.97 -26.82
CA GLY A 396 -10.77 -5.26 -26.21
C GLY A 396 -10.39 -4.59 -24.89
N ASN A 397 -9.57 -5.24 -24.06
CA ASN A 397 -9.06 -4.67 -22.82
C ASN A 397 -8.16 -3.44 -23.06
N ARG A 398 -7.28 -3.49 -24.06
CA ARG A 398 -6.39 -2.37 -24.42
C ARG A 398 -7.16 -1.15 -24.94
N GLU A 399 -8.22 -1.35 -25.73
CA GLU A 399 -9.10 -0.24 -26.14
C GLU A 399 -9.82 0.42 -24.96
N GLU A 400 -10.33 -0.39 -24.01
CA GLU A 400 -10.94 0.13 -22.80
C GLU A 400 -9.94 0.82 -21.88
N GLU A 401 -8.69 0.33 -21.83
CA GLU A 401 -7.59 0.93 -21.07
C GLU A 401 -7.28 2.35 -21.54
N ILE A 402 -7.09 2.57 -22.86
CA ILE A 402 -6.90 3.91 -23.43
C ILE A 402 -8.03 4.85 -23.02
N LYS A 403 -9.29 4.39 -23.13
CA LYS A 403 -10.46 5.19 -22.76
C LYS A 403 -10.40 5.63 -21.30
N ARG A 404 -10.02 4.72 -20.39
CA ARG A 404 -9.91 5.01 -18.95
C ARG A 404 -8.79 6.01 -18.64
N ILE A 405 -7.68 5.94 -19.39
CA ILE A 405 -6.56 6.89 -19.30
C ILE A 405 -6.99 8.28 -19.77
N GLU A 406 -7.70 8.39 -20.89
CA GLU A 406 -8.23 9.68 -21.36
C GLU A 406 -9.30 10.25 -20.42
N GLU A 407 -10.12 9.40 -19.78
CA GLU A 407 -11.03 9.83 -18.73
C GLU A 407 -10.29 10.38 -17.51
N PHE A 408 -9.18 9.76 -17.09
CA PHE A 408 -8.30 10.29 -16.04
C PHE A 408 -7.74 11.66 -16.43
N ARG A 409 -7.18 11.76 -17.64
CA ARG A 409 -6.60 12.99 -18.17
C ARG A 409 -7.60 14.14 -18.19
N ARG A 410 -8.86 13.85 -18.53
CA ARG A 410 -9.95 14.84 -18.50
C ARG A 410 -10.27 15.31 -17.08
N ASP A 411 -10.18 14.42 -16.10
CA ASP A 411 -10.50 14.72 -14.70
C ASP A 411 -9.35 15.43 -13.95
N LEU A 412 -8.11 15.35 -14.47
CA LEU A 412 -6.90 15.90 -13.84
C LEU A 412 -6.97 17.39 -13.45
N PRO A 413 -7.49 18.32 -14.29
CA PRO A 413 -7.61 19.73 -13.88
C PRO A 413 -8.46 19.92 -12.62
N HIS A 414 -9.50 19.12 -12.43
CA HIS A 414 -10.33 19.15 -11.22
C HIS A 414 -9.59 18.55 -10.02
N ALA A 415 -8.86 17.45 -10.21
CA ALA A 415 -8.01 16.88 -9.16
C ALA A 415 -6.91 17.87 -8.72
N ARG A 416 -6.26 18.54 -9.68
CA ARG A 416 -5.26 19.59 -9.43
C ARG A 416 -5.87 20.78 -8.67
N ARG A 417 -7.08 21.22 -9.03
CA ARG A 417 -7.83 22.26 -8.29
C ARG A 417 -8.11 21.83 -6.84
N ALA A 418 -8.60 20.61 -6.62
CA ALA A 418 -8.84 20.09 -5.27
C ALA A 418 -7.56 20.07 -4.44
N MET A 419 -6.46 19.55 -5.00
CA MET A 419 -5.16 19.48 -4.32
C MET A 419 -4.54 20.86 -4.04
N ALA A 420 -4.83 21.86 -4.87
CA ALA A 420 -4.41 23.25 -4.61
C ALA A 420 -5.24 23.90 -3.49
N ASN A 421 -6.47 23.45 -3.23
CA ASN A 421 -7.42 24.09 -2.31
C ASN A 421 -7.67 23.32 -1.00
N MET A 422 -6.87 22.32 -0.70
CA MET A 422 -7.04 21.47 0.47
C MET A 422 -5.68 20.90 0.87
N PRO A 423 -5.30 20.94 2.16
CA PRO A 423 -4.08 20.28 2.62
C PRO A 423 -4.08 18.80 2.25
N ASN A 424 -3.03 18.32 1.59
CA ASN A 424 -2.86 16.92 1.21
C ASN A 424 -1.76 16.29 2.04
N ILE A 425 -2.10 15.20 2.71
CA ILE A 425 -1.19 14.37 3.49
C ILE A 425 -1.24 12.97 2.89
N MET A 426 -0.07 12.36 2.63
CA MET A 426 0.01 11.12 1.88
C MET A 426 0.82 10.04 2.59
N THR A 427 0.25 8.86 2.80
CA THR A 427 0.96 7.74 3.43
C THR A 427 1.71 6.89 2.40
N PHE A 428 2.82 6.29 2.83
CA PHE A 428 3.57 5.33 2.02
C PHE A 428 2.80 4.03 1.86
N ASP A 429 2.71 3.54 0.63
CA ASP A 429 2.15 2.24 0.31
C ASP A 429 3.07 1.39 -0.56
N ASP A 430 2.71 0.13 -0.75
CA ASP A 430 3.43 -0.85 -1.56
C ASP A 430 3.42 -0.51 -3.05
N HIS A 431 2.28 -0.19 -3.67
CA HIS A 431 2.19 0.16 -5.09
C HIS A 431 2.97 1.43 -5.48
N ASP A 432 3.40 2.25 -4.52
CA ASP A 432 4.38 3.32 -4.76
C ASP A 432 5.77 2.78 -5.17
N VAL A 433 6.00 1.47 -4.97
CA VAL A 433 7.23 0.75 -5.32
C VAL A 433 6.95 -0.60 -5.99
N THR A 434 6.30 -1.53 -5.30
CA THR A 434 5.81 -2.84 -5.77
C THR A 434 4.74 -3.39 -4.82
N ASP A 435 3.61 -3.85 -5.35
CA ASP A 435 2.42 -4.39 -4.65
C ASP A 435 2.75 -5.38 -3.51
N ASP A 436 3.77 -6.20 -3.69
CA ASP A 436 4.14 -7.27 -2.75
C ASP A 436 5.19 -6.87 -1.70
N TRP A 437 5.34 -5.57 -1.44
CA TRP A 437 6.37 -5.02 -0.58
C TRP A 437 6.36 -5.61 0.83
N TYR A 438 7.45 -6.31 1.21
CA TYR A 438 7.60 -6.96 2.53
C TYR A 438 6.40 -7.83 2.90
N LEU A 439 5.76 -8.45 1.90
CA LEU A 439 4.59 -9.31 2.10
C LEU A 439 4.94 -10.53 2.98
N THR A 440 6.15 -11.08 2.84
CA THR A 440 6.66 -12.18 3.68
C THR A 440 8.16 -12.05 3.98
N GLY A 441 8.64 -12.79 4.98
CA GLY A 441 10.07 -12.85 5.28
C GLY A 441 10.87 -13.48 4.14
N ARG A 442 10.28 -14.46 3.45
CA ARG A 442 10.88 -15.06 2.25
C ARG A 442 10.93 -14.09 1.09
N TRP A 443 9.85 -13.34 0.84
CA TRP A 443 9.85 -12.26 -0.14
C TRP A 443 11.00 -11.29 0.13
N THR A 444 11.13 -10.87 1.38
CA THR A 444 12.18 -9.94 1.82
C THR A 444 13.58 -10.51 1.51
N LYS A 445 13.84 -11.77 1.87
CA LYS A 445 15.12 -12.44 1.59
C LYS A 445 15.41 -12.52 0.09
N ARG A 446 14.41 -12.96 -0.69
CA ARG A 446 14.51 -13.13 -2.15
C ARG A 446 14.78 -11.81 -2.84
N THR A 447 13.96 -10.80 -2.55
CA THR A 447 14.00 -9.50 -3.21
C THR A 447 15.23 -8.69 -2.84
N LEU A 448 15.53 -8.57 -1.54
CA LEU A 448 16.71 -7.85 -1.07
C LEU A 448 18.02 -8.59 -1.34
N GLY A 449 17.94 -9.87 -1.70
CA GLY A 449 19.03 -10.68 -2.21
C GLY A 449 19.51 -10.26 -3.62
N THR A 450 18.64 -9.66 -4.44
CA THR A 450 18.99 -9.25 -5.81
C THR A 450 19.48 -7.80 -5.87
N ARG A 451 20.40 -7.50 -6.79
CA ARG A 451 20.87 -6.12 -7.01
C ARG A 451 19.77 -5.27 -7.66
N LEU A 452 19.13 -5.80 -8.69
CA LEU A 452 18.07 -5.10 -9.41
C LEU A 452 16.86 -4.79 -8.51
N GLY A 453 16.42 -5.74 -7.67
CA GLY A 453 15.33 -5.54 -6.72
C GLY A 453 15.65 -4.40 -5.74
N LYS A 454 16.85 -4.38 -5.15
CA LYS A 454 17.30 -3.26 -4.28
C LYS A 454 17.36 -1.93 -5.00
N THR A 455 17.83 -1.89 -6.26
CA THR A 455 17.88 -0.66 -7.06
C THR A 455 16.49 -0.09 -7.31
N ILE A 456 15.55 -0.90 -7.81
CA ILE A 456 14.17 -0.48 -8.08
C ILE A 456 13.49 0.01 -6.79
N ILE A 457 13.67 -0.73 -5.71
CA ILE A 457 13.16 -0.36 -4.40
C ILE A 457 13.72 0.98 -3.93
N GLY A 458 15.04 1.18 -4.03
CA GLY A 458 15.71 2.42 -3.65
C GLY A 458 15.19 3.62 -4.46
N ASN A 459 14.97 3.42 -5.76
CA ASN A 459 14.43 4.44 -6.67
C ASN A 459 12.99 4.83 -6.29
N GLY A 460 12.14 3.85 -6.00
CA GLY A 460 10.76 4.09 -5.57
C GLY A 460 10.69 4.85 -4.26
N LEU A 461 11.48 4.46 -3.24
CA LEU A 461 11.56 5.16 -1.96
C LEU A 461 12.08 6.60 -2.09
N LEU A 462 13.06 6.81 -2.97
CA LEU A 462 13.61 8.14 -3.21
C LEU A 462 12.59 9.08 -3.87
N ALA A 463 11.84 8.55 -4.84
CA ALA A 463 10.74 9.28 -5.46
C ALA A 463 9.62 9.54 -4.44
N PHE A 464 9.22 8.55 -3.64
CA PHE A 464 8.26 8.75 -2.57
C PHE A 464 8.69 9.86 -1.59
N ALA A 465 9.97 9.89 -1.19
CA ALA A 465 10.49 10.94 -0.32
C ALA A 465 10.30 12.34 -0.92
N LEU A 466 10.63 12.48 -2.22
CA LEU A 466 10.60 13.76 -2.95
C LEU A 466 9.18 14.27 -3.24
N PHE A 467 8.28 13.37 -3.60
CA PHE A 467 6.93 13.71 -4.08
C PHE A 467 5.88 13.66 -2.95
N GLN A 468 6.08 12.83 -1.92
CA GLN A 468 5.10 12.60 -0.85
C GLN A 468 5.64 12.95 0.55
N ALA A 469 6.71 12.28 1.01
CA ALA A 469 7.15 12.38 2.40
C ALA A 469 7.60 13.80 2.80
N TRP A 470 8.31 14.49 1.90
CA TRP A 470 8.74 15.87 2.11
C TRP A 470 7.56 16.80 2.43
N GLY A 471 6.42 16.56 1.78
CA GLY A 471 5.18 17.30 1.99
C GLY A 471 4.47 17.01 3.31
N ASN A 472 4.68 15.84 3.91
CA ASN A 472 4.03 15.47 5.16
C ASN A 472 4.74 16.08 6.37
N ASP A 473 6.06 16.23 6.31
CA ASP A 473 6.84 16.89 7.36
C ASP A 473 7.96 17.78 6.80
N PRO A 474 7.61 18.96 6.25
CA PRO A 474 8.59 19.85 5.63
C PRO A 474 9.75 20.24 6.56
N LEU A 475 9.52 20.24 7.88
CA LEU A 475 10.51 20.60 8.89
C LEU A 475 11.49 19.47 9.16
N ALA A 476 11.02 18.22 9.27
CA ALA A 476 11.89 17.05 9.42
C ALA A 476 12.83 16.86 8.21
N TRP A 477 12.38 17.30 7.04
CA TRP A 477 13.12 17.25 5.77
C TRP A 477 13.78 18.58 5.39
N SER A 478 13.87 19.54 6.32
CA SER A 478 14.44 20.87 6.06
C SER A 478 15.97 20.87 5.90
N GLY A 479 16.50 21.98 5.39
CA GLY A 479 17.93 22.12 5.10
C GLY A 479 18.36 21.23 3.92
N ASN A 480 19.53 20.58 4.07
CA ASN A 480 20.12 19.75 3.02
C ASN A 480 19.75 18.27 3.11
N ALA A 481 18.89 17.86 4.05
CA ALA A 481 18.59 16.45 4.31
C ALA A 481 18.14 15.67 3.07
N LEU A 482 17.17 16.22 2.31
CA LEU A 482 16.69 15.59 1.08
C LEU A 482 17.72 15.66 -0.06
N ALA A 483 18.46 16.76 -0.17
CA ALA A 483 19.54 16.90 -1.15
C ALA A 483 20.65 15.89 -0.91
N SER A 484 21.08 15.72 0.35
CA SER A 484 22.04 14.73 0.77
C SER A 484 21.51 13.31 0.58
N LEU A 485 20.22 13.05 0.84
CA LEU A 485 19.62 11.75 0.56
C LEU A 485 19.69 11.40 -0.92
N LEU A 486 19.28 12.32 -1.81
CA LEU A 486 19.38 12.14 -3.26
C LEU A 486 20.84 11.87 -3.66
N GLN A 487 21.77 12.71 -3.20
CA GLN A 487 23.19 12.60 -3.51
C GLN A 487 23.82 11.27 -3.08
N ASN A 488 23.42 10.76 -1.90
CA ASN A 488 24.01 9.58 -1.29
C ASN A 488 23.31 8.27 -1.69
N THR A 489 22.12 8.35 -2.27
CA THR A 489 21.30 7.17 -2.61
C THR A 489 21.29 6.88 -4.10
N LEU A 490 21.50 7.88 -4.95
CA LEU A 490 21.60 7.66 -6.40
C LEU A 490 22.79 6.73 -6.74
N PRO A 491 22.60 5.72 -7.62
CA PRO A 491 23.63 4.74 -7.96
C PRO A 491 24.95 5.36 -8.49
N GLU A 492 26.10 4.69 -8.32
CA GLU A 492 27.41 5.22 -8.81
C GLU A 492 27.56 5.21 -10.33
N ASN A 493 26.86 4.30 -10.99
CA ASN A 493 26.71 4.19 -12.45
C ASN A 493 25.65 5.18 -13.00
N PHE A 494 25.08 6.03 -12.15
CA PHE A 494 24.43 7.27 -12.55
C PHE A 494 25.54 8.23 -13.02
N PRO A 495 25.67 8.53 -14.32
CA PRO A 495 26.95 8.91 -14.95
C PRO A 495 27.76 9.99 -14.22
N ALA A 496 29.06 9.73 -14.07
CA ALA A 496 30.04 10.43 -13.23
C ALA A 496 30.08 11.96 -13.41
N ASN A 497 29.90 12.45 -14.64
CA ASN A 497 29.97 13.88 -14.95
C ASN A 497 28.90 14.70 -14.21
N GLY A 498 27.76 14.08 -13.89
CA GLY A 498 26.63 14.73 -13.24
C GLY A 498 26.60 14.58 -11.72
N LYS A 499 27.27 13.57 -11.14
CA LYS A 499 27.44 13.42 -9.69
C LYS A 499 28.49 14.40 -9.19
N GLU A 500 29.60 14.57 -9.92
CA GLU A 500 30.59 15.64 -9.67
C GLU A 500 30.01 17.04 -9.90
N GLU A 501 29.20 17.27 -10.94
CA GLU A 501 28.60 18.59 -11.21
C GLU A 501 27.44 18.91 -10.25
N LEU A 502 26.62 17.93 -9.88
CA LEU A 502 25.62 18.09 -8.81
C LEU A 502 26.30 18.23 -7.45
N ARG A 503 27.38 17.45 -7.18
CA ARG A 503 28.28 17.66 -6.04
C ARG A 503 28.79 19.09 -6.05
N ARG A 504 29.36 19.57 -7.15
CA ARG A 504 29.89 20.93 -7.30
C ARG A 504 28.80 21.99 -7.15
N LYS A 505 27.59 21.81 -7.71
CA LYS A 505 26.48 22.76 -7.56
C LYS A 505 25.89 22.77 -6.15
N ILE A 506 25.79 21.60 -5.49
CA ILE A 506 25.38 21.48 -4.09
C ILE A 506 26.49 22.02 -3.18
N GLN A 507 27.74 21.72 -3.47
CA GLN A 507 28.92 22.10 -2.71
C GLN A 507 29.24 23.58 -2.84
N VAL A 508 29.12 24.19 -4.03
CA VAL A 508 29.14 25.65 -4.22
C VAL A 508 28.01 26.34 -3.45
N LYS A 509 26.83 25.70 -3.30
CA LYS A 509 25.75 26.18 -2.42
C LYS A 509 26.04 25.97 -0.93
N LEU A 510 26.79 24.93 -0.56
CA LEU A 510 27.22 24.65 0.82
C LEU A 510 28.38 25.57 1.24
N GLU A 511 29.32 25.85 0.34
CA GLU A 511 30.54 26.66 0.50
C GLU A 511 30.28 28.16 0.35
N GLY A 512 29.13 28.56 -0.20
CA GLY A 512 28.61 29.94 -0.11
C GLY A 512 28.30 30.40 1.34
N ILE A 513 28.53 29.54 2.33
CA ILE A 513 28.53 29.83 3.77
C ILE A 513 29.89 29.43 4.34
N GLY A 514 30.95 30.15 3.95
CA GLY A 514 32.27 30.06 4.59
C GLY A 514 33.46 30.13 3.63
N ASN A 515 34.20 31.25 3.70
CA ASN A 515 35.60 31.44 3.25
C ASN A 515 36.54 30.31 3.77
N GLU A 516 37.75 30.01 3.29
CA GLU A 516 38.72 30.44 2.24
C GLU A 516 39.82 29.34 2.22
N ASP A 517 40.54 29.19 1.09
CA ASP A 517 41.91 28.62 0.87
C ASP A 517 42.22 27.15 1.32
N ASP A 518 43.02 26.29 0.66
CA ASP A 518 44.27 26.43 -0.10
C ASP A 518 44.53 25.19 -1.01
N GLY A 519 45.52 25.30 -1.91
CA GLY A 519 45.85 24.41 -3.04
C GLY A 519 46.64 23.08 -2.81
N PRO A 520 47.40 22.55 -3.82
CA PRO A 520 47.34 21.13 -4.23
C PRO A 520 48.64 20.27 -4.07
N ASP A 521 48.47 18.96 -4.33
CA ASP A 521 49.42 17.88 -4.75
C ASP A 521 50.46 17.28 -3.78
N GLU A 522 50.45 15.93 -3.62
CA GLU A 522 51.51 14.97 -4.07
C GLU A 522 51.35 13.51 -3.55
N GLU A 523 52.03 12.60 -4.24
CA GLU A 523 51.86 11.14 -4.41
C GLU A 523 52.09 10.21 -3.20
N ALA A 524 51.49 9.02 -3.32
CA ALA A 524 51.53 7.89 -2.38
C ALA A 524 52.76 6.99 -2.54
N ALA A 525 53.32 6.52 -1.42
CA ALA A 525 54.23 5.37 -1.33
C ALA A 525 53.48 4.14 -0.77
N GLU A 526 53.56 3.01 -1.46
CA GLU A 526 52.92 1.73 -1.10
C GLU A 526 53.53 1.06 0.15
N ILE A 527 52.68 0.44 0.97
CA ILE A 527 53.05 -0.33 2.18
C ILE A 527 53.11 -1.82 1.82
N ASP A 528 54.19 -2.52 2.24
CA ASP A 528 54.35 -3.97 2.09
C ASP A 528 53.43 -4.74 3.06
N GLU A 529 52.25 -5.12 2.55
CA GLU A 529 51.18 -5.81 3.28
C GLU A 529 51.62 -7.13 3.93
N ASN A 530 52.56 -7.85 3.32
CA ASN A 530 52.97 -9.17 3.82
C ASN A 530 53.71 -9.09 5.16
N LYS A 531 54.37 -7.96 5.44
CA LYS A 531 55.05 -7.73 6.71
C LYS A 531 54.07 -7.40 7.83
N LEU A 532 53.01 -6.64 7.53
CA LEU A 532 51.97 -6.27 8.48
C LEU A 532 51.12 -7.47 8.93
N ILE A 533 50.80 -8.37 7.99
CA ILE A 533 50.01 -9.59 8.24
C ILE A 533 50.71 -10.51 9.26
N LYS A 534 52.03 -10.71 9.09
CA LYS A 534 52.81 -11.58 9.99
C LYS A 534 52.94 -11.01 11.40
N GLU A 535 53.01 -9.69 11.55
CA GLU A 535 53.05 -9.05 12.88
C GLU A 535 51.71 -9.18 13.61
N LEU A 536 50.58 -9.02 12.91
CA LEU A 536 49.23 -9.16 13.47
C LEU A 536 48.90 -10.59 13.91
N GLU A 537 49.31 -11.58 13.12
CA GLU A 537 49.12 -13.00 13.45
C GLU A 537 49.83 -13.38 14.76
N SER A 538 51.04 -12.85 14.98
CA SER A 538 51.81 -13.10 16.20
C SER A 538 51.18 -12.47 17.46
N ILE A 539 50.52 -11.31 17.32
CA ILE A 539 49.88 -10.61 18.45
C ILE A 539 48.60 -11.35 18.88
N LEU A 540 47.78 -11.78 17.91
CA LEU A 540 46.52 -12.50 18.16
C LEU A 540 46.75 -13.87 18.82
N LYS A 541 47.74 -14.64 18.37
CA LYS A 541 48.11 -15.93 18.96
C LYS A 541 48.54 -15.79 20.44
N ASN A 542 49.32 -14.76 20.77
CA ASN A 542 49.77 -14.51 22.14
C ASN A 542 48.63 -14.10 23.09
N GLN A 543 47.68 -13.28 22.62
CA GLN A 543 46.54 -12.79 23.43
C GLN A 543 45.51 -13.90 23.72
N LEU A 544 45.18 -14.74 22.72
CA LEU A 544 44.23 -15.86 22.89
C LEU A 544 44.76 -16.95 23.83
N THR A 545 46.07 -17.19 23.82
CA THR A 545 46.72 -18.17 24.71
C THR A 545 46.71 -17.71 26.17
N ALA A 546 46.78 -16.40 26.43
CA ALA A 546 46.75 -15.84 27.79
C ALA A 546 45.35 -15.85 28.45
N ALA A 547 44.27 -15.93 27.66
CA ALA A 547 42.88 -15.86 28.14
C ALA A 547 42.36 -17.13 28.85
N SER A 548 43.17 -18.19 28.97
CA SER A 548 42.86 -19.43 29.71
C SER A 548 41.47 -20.01 29.40
N LEU A 549 41.16 -20.16 28.11
CA LEU A 549 39.90 -20.74 27.65
C LEU A 549 39.96 -22.27 27.80
N ASN A 550 39.29 -22.80 28.84
CA ASN A 550 39.22 -24.24 29.13
C ASN A 550 38.29 -24.97 28.16
N PHE A 551 38.78 -25.27 26.97
CA PHE A 551 38.13 -26.23 26.07
C PHE A 551 38.71 -27.63 26.34
N THR A 552 37.87 -28.61 26.64
CA THR A 552 38.30 -30.01 26.83
C THR A 552 38.09 -30.80 25.54
N GLY A 553 39.15 -31.44 25.06
CA GLY A 553 39.17 -32.24 23.83
C GLY A 553 40.42 -32.01 22.98
N SER A 554 40.73 -32.94 22.09
CA SER A 554 41.98 -32.98 21.30
C SER A 554 42.15 -31.87 20.26
N ASP A 555 41.17 -30.98 20.05
CA ASP A 555 41.18 -29.99 18.96
C ASP A 555 41.31 -28.53 19.41
N ALA A 556 41.66 -28.28 20.68
CA ALA A 556 41.79 -26.91 21.20
C ALA A 556 42.81 -26.06 20.41
N ALA A 557 43.92 -26.66 19.96
CA ALA A 557 44.92 -25.98 19.15
C ALA A 557 44.39 -25.62 17.74
N GLN A 558 43.61 -26.52 17.12
CA GLN A 558 43.05 -26.33 15.79
C GLN A 558 41.97 -25.25 15.78
N LEU A 559 41.18 -25.17 16.85
CA LEU A 559 40.15 -24.14 17.00
C LEU A 559 40.75 -22.74 17.19
N VAL A 560 41.82 -22.61 18.01
CA VAL A 560 42.55 -21.36 18.16
C VAL A 560 43.17 -20.92 16.82
N GLU A 561 43.72 -21.87 16.05
CA GLU A 561 44.28 -21.60 14.72
C GLU A 561 43.20 -21.15 13.72
N ASN A 562 42.01 -21.77 13.73
CA ASN A 562 40.89 -21.37 12.87
C ASN A 562 40.33 -19.99 13.23
N ILE A 563 40.27 -19.66 14.52
CA ILE A 563 39.82 -18.35 15.00
C ILE A 563 40.82 -17.26 14.60
N VAL A 564 42.12 -17.51 14.78
CA VAL A 564 43.18 -16.59 14.36
C VAL A 564 43.14 -16.37 12.84
N ASN A 565 42.95 -17.43 12.05
CA ASN A 565 42.87 -17.33 10.59
C ASN A 565 41.62 -16.59 10.11
N SER A 566 40.47 -16.79 10.76
CA SER A 566 39.22 -16.07 10.43
C SER A 566 39.33 -14.58 10.76
N LEU A 567 39.90 -14.23 11.91
CA LEU A 567 40.12 -12.84 12.32
C LEU A 567 41.19 -12.15 11.45
N LEU A 568 42.27 -12.86 11.10
CA LEU A 568 43.25 -12.35 10.12
C LEU A 568 42.59 -12.10 8.77
N THR A 569 41.71 -12.98 8.31
CA THR A 569 41.00 -12.78 7.03
C THR A 569 40.13 -11.52 7.07
N GLU A 570 39.45 -11.25 8.18
CA GLU A 570 38.60 -10.07 8.40
C GLU A 570 39.39 -8.76 8.56
N ILE A 571 40.58 -8.83 9.18
CA ILE A 571 41.50 -7.70 9.36
C ILE A 571 42.27 -7.39 8.06
N VAL A 572 42.67 -8.42 7.30
CA VAL A 572 43.39 -8.28 6.02
C VAL A 572 42.48 -7.83 4.89
N THR A 573 41.19 -8.18 4.91
CA THR A 573 40.21 -7.59 3.97
C THR A 573 39.89 -6.12 4.26
N ASN A 574 40.26 -5.60 5.44
CA ASN A 574 40.01 -4.22 5.86
C ASN A 574 41.31 -3.49 6.27
N ILE A 575 42.37 -3.58 5.45
CA ILE A 575 43.59 -2.77 5.66
C ILE A 575 43.23 -1.27 5.59
N PRO A 576 43.39 -0.50 6.70
CA PRO A 576 43.14 0.94 6.69
C PRO A 576 44.31 1.68 6.04
N ARG A 577 44.03 2.61 5.14
CA ARG A 577 45.02 3.47 4.46
C ARG A 577 45.68 4.55 5.36
N SER A 578 45.60 4.44 6.70
CA SER A 578 46.29 5.37 7.61
C SER A 578 46.73 4.73 8.94
N GLU A 579 47.90 5.17 9.43
CA GLU A 579 48.51 4.71 10.70
C GLU A 579 47.66 5.01 11.94
N SER A 580 46.71 5.97 11.89
CA SER A 580 45.85 6.27 13.05
C SER A 580 44.74 5.22 13.25
N LYS A 581 44.17 4.66 12.18
CA LYS A 581 43.13 3.62 12.26
C LYS A 581 43.67 2.25 12.65
N LYS A 582 44.95 1.98 12.35
CA LYS A 582 45.67 0.79 12.81
C LYS A 582 45.77 0.72 14.33
N LYS A 583 45.89 1.86 15.01
CA LYS A 583 45.98 1.95 16.47
C LYS A 583 44.62 1.78 17.16
N GLU A 584 43.54 2.34 16.61
CA GLU A 584 42.16 2.12 17.09
C GLU A 584 41.72 0.66 16.96
N LEU A 585 42.03 0.00 15.84
CA LEU A 585 41.66 -1.41 15.62
C LEU A 585 42.37 -2.37 16.58
N LEU A 586 43.64 -2.07 16.93
CA LEU A 586 44.42 -2.85 17.89
C LEU A 586 43.92 -2.69 19.33
N ASP A 587 43.27 -1.58 19.66
CA ASP A 587 42.72 -1.29 20.99
C ASP A 587 41.35 -2.00 21.24
N GLU A 588 40.62 -2.42 20.19
CA GLU A 588 39.31 -3.11 20.31
C GLU A 588 39.37 -4.65 20.48
N ILE A 589 40.52 -5.26 20.18
CA ILE A 589 40.72 -6.73 20.19
C ILE A 589 40.39 -7.40 21.54
N PRO A 590 40.73 -6.83 22.71
CA PRO A 590 40.40 -7.44 24.01
C PRO A 590 38.90 -7.56 24.29
N PHE A 591 38.07 -6.68 23.71
CA PHE A 591 36.62 -6.68 23.91
C PHE A 591 35.94 -7.84 23.15
N PHE A 592 36.47 -8.19 21.97
CA PHE A 592 35.99 -9.29 21.13
C PHE A 592 36.23 -10.67 21.77
N VAL A 593 37.35 -10.86 22.47
CA VAL A 593 37.72 -12.13 23.12
C VAL A 593 36.83 -12.44 24.33
N SER A 594 36.36 -11.41 25.06
CA SER A 594 35.43 -11.53 26.20
C SER A 594 34.05 -12.08 25.79
N GLY A 595 33.54 -11.69 24.62
CA GLY A 595 32.21 -12.08 24.14
C GLY A 595 32.05 -13.54 23.73
N MET A 596 33.14 -14.23 23.36
CA MET A 596 33.08 -15.61 22.84
C MET A 596 32.92 -16.69 23.91
N LYS A 597 33.25 -16.42 25.18
CA LYS A 597 33.11 -17.39 26.27
C LYS A 597 31.65 -17.69 26.62
N ALA A 598 30.78 -16.68 26.58
CA ALA A 598 29.35 -16.83 26.84
C ALA A 598 28.59 -17.57 25.72
N TYR A 599 29.14 -17.58 24.50
CA TYR A 599 28.57 -18.27 23.34
C TYR A 599 28.79 -19.80 23.39
N ALA A 600 29.95 -20.24 23.89
CA ALA A 600 30.30 -21.66 24.01
C ALA A 600 29.48 -22.39 25.09
N ASP A 601 29.16 -21.71 26.20
CA ASP A 601 28.36 -22.29 27.30
C ASP A 601 26.88 -22.51 26.94
N ALA A 602 26.37 -21.81 25.91
CA ALA A 602 24.96 -21.87 25.49
C ALA A 602 24.65 -22.93 24.41
N HIS A 603 25.65 -23.67 23.91
CA HIS A 603 25.53 -24.53 22.72
C HIS A 603 26.01 -25.98 22.92
N ASP A 604 25.77 -26.61 24.10
CA ASP A 604 25.98 -28.06 24.29
C ASP A 604 25.04 -28.87 23.36
N PRO A 605 25.56 -29.64 22.38
CA PRO A 605 24.77 -30.29 21.33
C PRO A 605 23.84 -31.43 21.78
N LYS A 606 23.95 -31.93 23.02
CA LYS A 606 23.20 -33.12 23.44
C LYS A 606 21.73 -32.89 23.79
N THR A 607 21.28 -31.66 24.01
CA THR A 607 19.88 -31.37 24.37
C THR A 607 18.98 -30.98 23.20
N LEU A 608 19.54 -30.75 22.01
CA LEU A 608 18.84 -30.10 20.90
C LEU A 608 18.31 -31.01 19.77
N VAL A 609 18.66 -32.30 19.73
CA VAL A 609 18.48 -33.10 18.49
C VAL A 609 17.31 -34.09 18.47
N GLU A 610 16.65 -34.46 19.58
CA GLU A 610 15.74 -35.64 19.51
C GLU A 610 14.24 -35.41 19.25
N LYS A 611 13.70 -34.19 19.13
CA LYS A 611 12.29 -34.02 18.72
C LYS A 611 12.02 -32.78 17.87
N GLU A 612 12.45 -32.81 16.61
CA GLU A 612 11.91 -31.91 15.58
C GLU A 612 10.41 -32.21 15.37
N THR A 613 9.60 -31.45 16.09
CA THR A 613 8.17 -31.29 15.85
C THR A 613 7.96 -29.93 15.22
N ILE A 614 7.03 -29.88 14.26
CA ILE A 614 6.51 -28.70 13.57
C ILE A 614 6.56 -27.44 14.46
N GLY A 615 7.31 -26.42 14.01
CA GLY A 615 7.27 -25.07 14.57
C GLY A 615 8.38 -24.77 15.58
N THR A 616 9.58 -24.50 15.08
CA THR A 616 10.58 -23.69 15.80
C THR A 616 11.08 -22.59 14.86
N PRO A 617 11.11 -21.32 15.30
CA PRO A 617 11.69 -20.22 14.52
C PRO A 617 13.22 -20.43 14.47
N ILE A 618 13.74 -20.90 13.34
CA ILE A 618 15.17 -21.21 13.17
C ILE A 618 15.87 -20.06 12.43
N GLN A 619 16.92 -19.53 13.07
CA GLN A 619 18.21 -19.00 12.58
C GLN A 619 18.30 -18.00 11.39
N ASP A 620 17.25 -17.73 10.61
CA ASP A 620 17.35 -16.85 9.40
C ASP A 620 17.24 -15.34 9.72
N TRP A 621 17.02 -14.96 10.98
CA TRP A 621 16.84 -13.55 11.39
C TRP A 621 18.11 -12.70 11.26
N ALA A 622 19.30 -13.29 11.48
CA ALA A 622 20.57 -12.58 11.28
C ALA A 622 20.85 -12.32 9.79
N ALA A 623 20.49 -13.26 8.92
CA ALA A 623 20.61 -13.13 7.47
C ALA A 623 19.62 -12.10 6.89
N LEU A 624 18.38 -12.03 7.41
CA LEU A 624 17.48 -10.93 7.05
C LEU A 624 17.98 -9.56 7.52
N ARG A 625 18.72 -9.49 8.64
CA ARG A 625 19.30 -8.22 9.14
C ARG A 625 20.44 -7.70 8.25
N SER A 626 21.20 -8.57 7.60
CA SER A 626 22.28 -8.17 6.69
C SER A 626 21.79 -7.77 5.29
N LEU A 627 20.59 -8.20 4.90
CA LEU A 627 19.94 -7.83 3.64
C LEU A 627 19.16 -6.52 3.81
N ARG A 628 19.78 -5.38 3.48
CA ARG A 628 19.15 -4.05 3.52
C ARG A 628 19.25 -3.34 2.18
N ILE A 629 18.22 -2.52 1.89
CA ILE A 629 18.10 -1.72 0.66
C ILE A 629 19.25 -0.72 0.56
N ASN A 630 19.31 0.20 1.52
CA ASN A 630 20.35 1.22 1.64
C ASN A 630 20.32 1.80 3.06
N SER A 631 21.49 1.98 3.69
CA SER A 631 21.59 2.60 5.02
C SER A 631 21.19 4.08 5.03
N ASN A 632 21.31 4.77 3.89
CA ASN A 632 20.89 6.17 3.75
C ASN A 632 19.36 6.33 3.77
N LEU A 633 18.62 5.28 3.39
CA LEU A 633 17.16 5.24 3.44
C LEU A 633 16.60 4.78 4.80
N GLY A 634 17.46 4.62 5.81
CA GLY A 634 17.06 4.24 7.17
C GLY A 634 16.78 2.75 7.37
N PHE A 635 17.26 1.89 6.46
CA PHE A 635 17.06 0.44 6.58
C PHE A 635 18.21 -0.27 7.31
N ASP A 636 19.27 0.43 7.72
CA ASP A 636 20.39 -0.13 8.50
C ASP A 636 19.95 -0.55 9.92
N ASP A 637 19.27 0.34 10.64
CA ASP A 637 18.70 0.06 11.97
C ASP A 637 17.18 0.31 11.97
N LEU A 638 16.39 -0.76 11.79
CA LEU A 638 14.92 -0.69 11.83
C LEU A 638 14.36 -0.33 13.23
N ASP A 639 15.19 -0.33 14.27
CA ASP A 639 14.82 0.14 15.60
C ASP A 639 15.17 1.61 15.82
N LYS A 640 16.11 2.19 15.07
CA LYS A 640 16.45 3.62 15.10
C LYS A 640 16.78 4.11 13.68
N PRO A 641 15.80 4.13 12.77
CA PRO A 641 16.07 4.46 11.39
C PRO A 641 16.45 5.94 11.27
N LYS A 642 17.40 6.26 10.37
CA LYS A 642 17.77 7.65 10.08
C LYS A 642 16.63 8.47 9.49
N ILE A 643 15.69 7.78 8.84
CA ILE A 643 14.52 8.35 8.19
C ILE A 643 13.29 7.59 8.67
N THR A 644 12.25 8.33 9.04
CA THR A 644 10.96 7.77 9.45
C THR A 644 9.88 8.15 8.45
N TRP A 645 9.05 7.18 8.08
CA TRP A 645 7.94 7.38 7.13
C TRP A 645 6.59 7.64 7.82
N HIS A 646 6.53 7.37 9.13
CA HIS A 646 5.40 7.75 9.99
C HIS A 646 5.54 9.21 10.45
N PHE A 647 4.42 9.84 10.79
CA PHE A 647 4.41 11.20 11.33
C PHE A 647 3.15 11.45 12.15
N SER A 648 3.18 12.49 12.99
CA SER A 648 2.01 12.91 13.77
C SER A 648 1.95 14.41 13.93
N PHE A 649 0.74 14.97 13.97
CA PHE A 649 0.54 16.41 14.14
C PHE A 649 -0.82 16.71 14.79
N GLN A 650 -0.96 17.93 15.32
CA GLN A 650 -2.21 18.39 15.91
C GLN A 650 -3.12 18.99 14.83
N MET A 651 -4.39 18.61 14.84
CA MET A 651 -5.42 19.10 13.92
C MET A 651 -6.67 19.49 14.72
N GLY A 652 -6.68 20.72 15.25
CA GLY A 652 -7.79 21.24 16.07
C GLY A 652 -7.98 20.38 17.33
N ALA A 653 -9.21 19.94 17.58
CA ALA A 653 -9.55 19.00 18.66
C ALA A 653 -9.10 17.54 18.40
N ALA A 654 -8.43 17.25 17.27
CA ALA A 654 -7.94 15.91 16.95
C ALA A 654 -6.41 15.83 16.92
N ARG A 655 -5.85 14.70 17.37
CA ARG A 655 -4.44 14.34 17.15
C ARG A 655 -4.35 13.30 16.05
N VAL A 656 -3.58 13.59 15.01
CA VAL A 656 -3.39 12.69 13.85
C VAL A 656 -2.11 11.87 14.04
N PHE A 657 -2.21 10.56 13.82
CA PHE A 657 -1.10 9.62 13.76
C PHE A 657 -1.14 8.89 12.41
N ALA A 658 -0.17 9.15 11.53
CA ALA A 658 -0.01 8.41 10.30
C ALA A 658 1.00 7.28 10.49
N LEU A 659 0.53 6.04 10.38
CA LEU A 659 1.35 4.86 10.60
C LEU A 659 2.15 4.49 9.36
N ASP A 660 3.35 3.96 9.60
CA ASP A 660 4.15 3.24 8.63
C ASP A 660 3.99 1.73 8.90
N THR A 661 3.14 1.11 8.10
CA THR A 661 2.81 -0.33 8.12
C THR A 661 3.64 -1.16 7.14
N ARG A 662 4.57 -0.52 6.43
CA ARG A 662 5.26 -1.10 5.26
C ARG A 662 6.73 -1.36 5.54
N THR A 663 7.44 -0.41 6.15
CA THR A 663 8.91 -0.48 6.17
C THR A 663 9.50 -1.17 7.41
N ARG A 664 8.74 -1.25 8.51
CA ARG A 664 9.20 -1.78 9.82
C ARG A 664 8.38 -2.98 10.30
N ARG A 665 8.11 -3.92 9.39
CA ARG A 665 7.41 -5.18 9.64
C ARG A 665 8.22 -6.16 10.50
N ASP A 666 7.54 -7.09 11.14
CA ASP A 666 8.13 -8.16 11.95
C ASP A 666 7.71 -9.55 11.43
N PHE A 667 8.71 -10.38 11.12
CA PHE A 667 8.55 -11.72 10.53
C PHE A 667 8.79 -12.84 11.57
N SER A 668 8.55 -12.55 12.85
CA SER A 668 8.96 -13.43 13.97
C SER A 668 8.15 -14.73 14.02
N ALA A 669 6.95 -14.71 13.44
CA ALA A 669 6.13 -15.88 13.20
C ALA A 669 6.75 -16.90 12.22
N GLY A 670 7.72 -16.47 11.40
CA GLY A 670 8.43 -17.28 10.40
C GLY A 670 8.40 -16.65 9.01
N LEU A 671 9.28 -17.11 8.12
CA LEU A 671 9.46 -16.52 6.78
C LEU A 671 8.27 -16.70 5.83
N ASP A 672 7.45 -17.72 6.10
CA ASP A 672 6.30 -18.14 5.28
C ASP A 672 4.96 -17.79 5.95
N PHE A 673 4.98 -16.90 6.94
CA PHE A 673 3.78 -16.45 7.62
C PHE A 673 3.56 -14.97 7.35
N PRO A 674 2.30 -14.51 7.31
CA PRO A 674 2.00 -13.08 7.23
C PRO A 674 2.72 -12.31 8.34
N PRO A 675 3.36 -11.18 8.03
CA PRO A 675 4.09 -10.39 9.00
C PRO A 675 3.16 -9.74 10.01
N ASN A 676 3.71 -9.44 11.18
CA ASN A 676 3.19 -8.35 11.97
C ASN A 676 3.56 -7.02 11.26
N LEU A 677 2.56 -6.22 10.89
CA LEU A 677 2.77 -5.02 10.06
C LEU A 677 3.65 -3.96 10.73
N ILE A 678 3.66 -3.90 12.07
CA ILE A 678 4.53 -2.97 12.81
C ILE A 678 5.21 -3.71 13.95
N ARG A 679 6.54 -3.74 13.91
CA ARG A 679 7.36 -4.30 14.99
C ARG A 679 7.18 -3.53 16.30
N LYS A 680 7.33 -4.23 17.43
CA LYS A 680 7.01 -3.70 18.77
C LYS A 680 7.58 -2.31 19.06
N LYS A 681 8.88 -2.09 18.82
CA LYS A 681 9.53 -0.80 19.10
C LYS A 681 9.00 0.32 18.18
N ALA A 682 8.81 0.01 16.90
CA ALA A 682 8.20 0.95 15.96
C ALA A 682 6.78 1.32 16.39
N LEU A 683 5.99 0.37 16.89
CA LEU A 683 4.64 0.64 17.39
C LEU A 683 4.66 1.59 18.59
N GLU A 684 5.65 1.47 19.48
CA GLU A 684 5.83 2.38 20.62
C GLU A 684 6.21 3.81 20.19
N GLU A 685 7.01 3.95 19.13
CA GLU A 685 7.41 5.24 18.56
C GLU A 685 6.27 5.91 17.78
N GLN A 686 5.53 5.12 16.98
CA GLN A 686 4.45 5.62 16.12
C GLN A 686 3.18 5.97 16.90
N LEU A 687 2.90 5.24 17.98
CA LEU A 687 1.77 5.47 18.88
C LEU A 687 2.26 5.61 20.33
N PRO A 688 2.90 6.74 20.67
CA PRO A 688 3.39 6.99 22.01
C PRO A 688 2.20 7.12 22.97
N THR A 689 2.29 6.45 24.12
CA THR A 689 1.28 6.55 25.20
C THR A 689 1.60 7.74 26.11
N THR A 690 1.83 8.90 25.51
CA THR A 690 2.04 10.18 26.20
C THR A 690 0.72 10.93 26.29
N ALA A 691 0.58 11.81 27.30
CA ALA A 691 -0.61 12.62 27.44
C ALA A 691 -0.87 13.43 26.16
N LEU A 692 -2.11 13.37 25.66
CA LEU A 692 -2.52 14.16 24.50
C LEU A 692 -2.47 15.66 24.83
N PRO A 693 -2.22 16.54 23.84
CA PRO A 693 -2.30 17.98 24.04
C PRO A 693 -3.66 18.41 24.62
N GLN A 694 -3.65 19.45 25.46
CA GLN A 694 -4.88 20.00 26.03
C GLN A 694 -5.88 20.38 24.93
N GLY A 695 -7.16 20.04 25.13
CA GLY A 695 -8.22 20.27 24.14
C GLY A 695 -8.34 19.18 23.07
N THR A 696 -7.52 18.12 23.11
CA THR A 696 -7.69 16.97 22.21
C THR A 696 -8.84 16.09 22.69
N GLU A 697 -9.85 15.92 21.85
CA GLU A 697 -11.05 15.10 22.09
C GLU A 697 -10.99 13.73 21.39
N LEU A 698 -10.20 13.61 20.32
CA LEU A 698 -10.18 12.44 19.44
C LEU A 698 -8.76 12.15 18.90
N ALA A 699 -8.40 10.87 18.77
CA ALA A 699 -7.27 10.47 17.94
C ALA A 699 -7.74 10.03 16.54
N ILE A 700 -7.08 10.51 15.49
CA ILE A 700 -7.26 10.04 14.12
C ILE A 700 -6.02 9.24 13.75
N VAL A 701 -6.20 7.98 13.35
CA VAL A 701 -5.12 7.06 12.98
C VAL A 701 -5.23 6.74 11.51
N ILE A 702 -4.16 6.92 10.75
CA ILE A 702 -4.11 6.63 9.32
C ILE A 702 -3.27 5.38 9.13
N SER A 703 -3.81 4.40 8.42
CA SER A 703 -3.16 3.12 8.15
C SER A 703 -3.50 2.69 6.73
N GLY A 704 -2.49 2.28 5.93
CA GLY A 704 -2.69 1.78 4.56
C GLY A 704 -3.74 0.68 4.55
N ALA A 705 -3.43 -0.45 5.20
CA ALA A 705 -4.38 -1.53 5.42
C ALA A 705 -5.45 -1.19 6.49
N PRO A 706 -6.72 -1.56 6.30
CA PRO A 706 -7.78 -1.42 7.31
C PRO A 706 -7.48 -2.19 8.60
N ILE A 707 -7.56 -1.51 9.75
CA ILE A 707 -7.40 -2.10 11.08
C ILE A 707 -8.61 -2.97 11.43
N LEU A 708 -9.82 -2.44 11.18
CA LEU A 708 -11.11 -3.12 11.44
C LEU A 708 -11.86 -3.46 10.14
N GLY A 709 -11.13 -3.90 9.11
CA GLY A 709 -11.68 -4.20 7.78
C GLY A 709 -12.38 -5.56 7.67
N LEU A 710 -12.74 -5.93 6.44
CA LEU A 710 -13.44 -7.19 6.15
C LEU A 710 -12.64 -8.43 6.56
N ALA A 711 -11.32 -8.41 6.43
CA ALA A 711 -10.47 -9.54 6.79
C ALA A 711 -10.32 -9.76 8.30
N THR A 712 -10.57 -8.75 9.13
CA THR A 712 -10.70 -8.91 10.60
C THR A 712 -11.82 -9.91 10.94
N ILE A 713 -12.81 -10.07 10.05
CA ILE A 713 -13.87 -11.08 10.16
C ILE A 713 -13.37 -12.50 9.85
N GLU A 714 -12.41 -12.61 8.94
CA GLU A 714 -11.97 -13.88 8.33
C GLU A 714 -10.90 -14.58 9.19
N SER A 715 -9.87 -13.86 9.61
CA SER A 715 -8.74 -14.45 10.36
C SER A 715 -9.10 -14.91 11.77
N ILE A 716 -10.09 -14.26 12.39
CA ILE A 716 -10.62 -14.59 13.72
C ILE A 716 -11.56 -15.81 13.63
N GLY A 717 -12.08 -16.10 12.45
CA GLY A 717 -12.90 -17.28 12.15
C GLY A 717 -12.12 -18.50 11.66
N GLN A 718 -10.95 -18.34 11.01
CA GLN A 718 -10.22 -19.43 10.37
C GLN A 718 -8.70 -19.25 10.33
N THR A 719 -7.96 -20.16 10.98
CA THR A 719 -6.52 -20.39 10.77
C THR A 719 -6.25 -21.49 9.73
N ILE A 720 -7.22 -21.79 8.86
CA ILE A 720 -7.14 -22.89 7.88
C ILE A 720 -6.79 -22.35 6.48
N VAL A 721 -6.77 -21.03 6.27
CA VAL A 721 -6.53 -20.41 4.96
C VAL A 721 -5.24 -20.93 4.30
N PRO A 722 -4.05 -20.97 4.95
CA PRO A 722 -2.86 -21.56 4.33
C PRO A 722 -3.03 -23.05 3.98
N ARG A 723 -3.72 -23.80 4.85
CA ARG A 723 -3.90 -25.26 4.70
C ARG A 723 -4.90 -25.64 3.62
N VAL A 724 -5.91 -24.80 3.36
CA VAL A 724 -6.86 -25.08 2.27
C VAL A 724 -6.44 -24.45 0.95
N LEU A 725 -5.69 -23.35 0.95
CA LEU A 725 -4.95 -22.91 -0.24
C LEU A 725 -4.00 -24.02 -0.72
N ASN A 726 -3.34 -24.72 0.21
CA ASN A 726 -2.56 -25.93 -0.10
C ASN A 726 -3.40 -27.06 -0.70
N ALA A 727 -4.61 -27.28 -0.20
CA ALA A 727 -5.47 -28.36 -0.68
C ALA A 727 -6.15 -28.06 -2.02
N ILE A 728 -6.55 -26.80 -2.27
CA ILE A 728 -7.25 -26.42 -3.51
C ILE A 728 -6.26 -26.33 -4.67
N ASN A 729 -5.05 -25.79 -4.48
CA ASN A 729 -4.02 -25.81 -5.53
C ASN A 729 -3.58 -27.24 -5.89
N VAL A 730 -3.72 -28.21 -4.99
CA VAL A 730 -3.53 -29.64 -5.33
C VAL A 730 -4.64 -30.17 -6.25
N PHE A 731 -5.85 -29.61 -6.15
CA PHE A 731 -7.00 -30.06 -6.94
C PHE A 731 -7.18 -29.29 -8.27
N THR A 732 -6.79 -28.02 -8.35
CA THR A 732 -6.90 -27.18 -9.56
C THR A 732 -5.64 -27.22 -10.44
N THR A 733 -4.45 -27.42 -9.87
CA THR A 733 -3.18 -27.52 -10.61
C THR A 733 -2.76 -28.98 -10.77
N LYS A 734 -3.17 -29.62 -11.86
CA LYS A 734 -2.62 -30.94 -12.27
C LYS A 734 -1.26 -30.78 -12.99
N ILE A 735 -0.23 -30.28 -12.31
CA ILE A 735 1.19 -30.36 -12.72
C ILE A 735 2.06 -30.55 -11.47
N VAL A 736 3.11 -31.36 -11.61
CA VAL A 736 4.13 -31.71 -10.60
C VAL A 736 4.83 -30.46 -10.05
N ILE A 737 4.23 -29.87 -9.03
CA ILE A 737 4.82 -28.84 -8.18
C ILE A 737 4.72 -29.41 -6.77
N SER A 738 5.79 -29.37 -6.00
CA SER A 738 5.77 -29.91 -4.64
C SER A 738 4.67 -29.22 -3.82
N LEU A 739 4.00 -29.94 -2.91
CA LEU A 739 3.02 -29.38 -1.96
C LEU A 739 3.52 -28.12 -1.22
N ARG A 740 4.84 -27.93 -1.17
CA ARG A 740 5.54 -26.76 -0.64
C ARG A 740 5.37 -25.55 -1.57
N GLU A 741 5.76 -25.65 -2.83
CA GLU A 741 5.74 -24.50 -3.78
C GLU A 741 4.32 -23.99 -4.12
N ALA A 742 3.31 -24.87 -4.14
CA ALA A 742 1.91 -24.50 -4.40
C ALA A 742 1.25 -23.73 -3.24
N ALA A 743 1.73 -23.94 -2.01
CA ALA A 743 1.39 -23.13 -0.84
C ALA A 743 1.95 -21.72 -0.97
N HIS A 744 3.20 -21.64 -1.43
CA HIS A 744 4.02 -20.43 -1.42
C HIS A 744 3.54 -19.40 -2.45
N LYS A 745 3.19 -19.86 -3.66
CA LYS A 745 2.61 -18.98 -4.67
C LYS A 745 1.21 -18.47 -4.30
N GLY A 746 0.45 -19.22 -3.50
CA GLY A 746 -0.92 -18.83 -3.12
C GLY A 746 -0.96 -17.59 -2.24
N GLU A 747 -0.14 -17.52 -1.20
CA GLU A 747 -0.09 -16.37 -0.28
C GLU A 747 0.51 -15.12 -0.92
N GLU A 748 1.56 -15.27 -1.75
CA GLU A 748 2.18 -14.16 -2.50
C GLU A 748 1.31 -13.66 -3.66
N SER A 749 0.47 -14.51 -4.26
CA SER A 749 -0.43 -14.13 -5.37
C SER A 749 -1.72 -13.43 -4.94
N LEU A 750 -1.99 -13.39 -3.64
CA LEU A 750 -3.28 -12.96 -3.07
C LEU A 750 -3.18 -11.67 -2.23
N ASP A 751 -1.98 -11.12 -2.08
CA ASP A 751 -1.66 -9.89 -1.35
C ASP A 751 -2.41 -9.76 0.01
N VAL A 752 -2.02 -10.63 0.95
CA VAL A 752 -2.77 -10.86 2.20
C VAL A 752 -2.11 -10.13 3.37
N GLU A 753 -2.50 -8.88 3.60
CA GLU A 753 -1.79 -7.96 4.53
C GLU A 753 -2.62 -7.43 5.70
N HIS A 754 -3.50 -8.25 6.23
CA HIS A 754 -4.43 -7.81 7.25
C HIS A 754 -3.79 -7.82 8.64
N TRP A 755 -4.03 -6.75 9.40
CA TRP A 755 -3.60 -6.62 10.79
C TRP A 755 -3.93 -7.86 11.63
N SER A 756 -5.13 -8.42 11.45
CA SER A 756 -5.67 -9.53 12.22
C SER A 756 -5.07 -10.90 11.88
N LEU A 757 -4.18 -11.01 10.89
CA LEU A 757 -3.44 -12.26 10.60
C LEU A 757 -2.37 -12.55 11.65
N HIS A 758 -1.83 -11.48 12.25
CA HIS A 758 -0.87 -11.58 13.36
C HIS A 758 -1.52 -11.10 14.67
N LEU A 759 -2.34 -11.97 15.29
CA LEU A 759 -3.20 -11.62 16.43
C LEU A 759 -2.48 -10.96 17.61
N GLU A 760 -1.25 -11.36 17.94
CA GLU A 760 -0.50 -10.72 19.03
C GLU A 760 -0.14 -9.26 18.72
N GLY A 761 0.26 -9.01 17.46
CA GLY A 761 0.59 -7.67 16.97
C GLY A 761 -0.65 -6.78 16.86
N TYR A 762 -1.75 -7.36 16.36
CA TYR A 762 -3.05 -6.71 16.32
C TYR A 762 -3.56 -6.31 17.69
N GLU A 763 -3.49 -7.22 18.67
CA GLU A 763 -3.90 -6.92 20.05
C GLU A 763 -2.99 -5.88 20.71
N ALA A 764 -1.68 -5.91 20.42
CA ALA A 764 -0.76 -4.86 20.88
C ALA A 764 -1.14 -3.49 20.30
N LEU A 765 -1.53 -3.42 19.03
CA LEU A 765 -2.07 -2.21 18.40
C LEU A 765 -3.36 -1.76 19.11
N LEU A 766 -4.36 -2.63 19.29
CA LEU A 766 -5.62 -2.28 19.94
C LEU A 766 -5.40 -1.74 21.36
N LYS A 767 -4.47 -2.33 22.12
CA LYS A 767 -4.08 -1.84 23.46
C LYS A 767 -3.46 -0.44 23.42
N LYS A 768 -2.65 -0.14 22.40
CA LYS A 768 -2.08 1.21 22.18
C LYS A 768 -3.18 2.20 21.82
N LEU A 769 -4.10 1.84 20.93
CA LEU A 769 -5.25 2.66 20.56
C LEU A 769 -6.17 2.94 21.76
N ALA A 770 -6.35 1.96 22.65
CA ALA A 770 -7.16 2.07 23.86
C ALA A 770 -6.61 3.11 24.88
N PHE A 771 -5.39 3.59 24.71
CA PHE A 771 -4.86 4.70 25.50
C PHE A 771 -5.60 6.02 25.18
N PHE A 772 -6.06 6.19 23.94
CA PHE A 772 -6.69 7.42 23.46
C PHE A 772 -8.20 7.47 23.70
N ASN A 773 -8.81 6.38 24.17
CA ASN A 773 -10.24 6.20 24.46
C ASN A 773 -11.21 6.34 23.28
N LYS A 774 -11.07 7.36 22.42
CA LYS A 774 -11.85 7.58 21.20
C LYS A 774 -10.89 7.66 20.01
N VAL A 775 -11.05 6.76 19.04
CA VAL A 775 -10.17 6.67 17.86
C VAL A 775 -10.99 6.53 16.59
N VAL A 776 -10.68 7.35 15.59
CA VAL A 776 -11.14 7.16 14.20
C VAL A 776 -9.96 6.72 13.35
N CYS A 777 -10.06 5.55 12.76
CA CYS A 777 -9.09 4.99 11.82
C CYS A 777 -9.54 5.29 10.38
N LEU A 778 -8.67 5.90 9.59
CA LEU A 778 -8.85 6.13 8.15
C LEU A 778 -7.90 5.18 7.40
N SER A 779 -8.43 4.41 6.45
CA SER A 779 -7.62 3.43 5.71
C SER A 779 -7.96 3.35 4.23
N GLY A 780 -7.04 2.73 3.49
CA GLY A 780 -7.04 2.57 2.05
C GLY A 780 -6.71 1.14 1.63
N ASP A 781 -6.09 1.03 0.45
CA ASP A 781 -5.48 -0.16 -0.14
C ASP A 781 -6.30 -1.48 -0.13
N VAL A 782 -7.62 -1.38 -0.39
CA VAL A 782 -8.52 -2.53 -0.48
C VAL A 782 -9.61 -2.38 -1.55
N HIS A 783 -9.60 -1.30 -2.33
CA HIS A 783 -10.52 -1.02 -3.45
C HIS A 783 -12.02 -0.99 -3.11
N TYR A 784 -12.37 -0.91 -1.84
CA TYR A 784 -13.75 -0.74 -1.36
C TYR A 784 -13.89 0.36 -0.31
N GLY A 785 -15.12 0.73 -0.01
CA GLY A 785 -15.47 1.57 1.13
C GLY A 785 -16.37 0.84 2.12
N ILE A 786 -16.11 1.05 3.42
CA ILE A 786 -16.86 0.45 4.54
C ILE A 786 -16.71 1.34 5.78
N THR A 787 -17.66 1.20 6.71
CA THR A 787 -17.53 1.71 8.09
C THR A 787 -17.77 0.58 9.08
N SER A 788 -16.90 0.49 10.08
CA SER A 788 -17.06 -0.44 11.20
C SER A 788 -16.73 0.24 12.52
N GLU A 789 -17.29 -0.27 13.61
CA GLU A 789 -17.08 0.24 14.97
C GLU A 789 -16.67 -0.89 15.90
N MET A 790 -15.80 -0.61 16.86
CA MET A 790 -15.42 -1.54 17.91
C MET A 790 -15.50 -0.87 19.28
N ASP A 791 -16.15 -1.57 20.21
CA ASP A 791 -16.02 -1.31 21.63
C ASP A 791 -14.95 -2.26 22.19
N TYR A 792 -13.91 -1.72 22.81
CA TYR A 792 -12.78 -2.47 23.35
C TYR A 792 -12.64 -2.22 24.86
N TRP A 793 -12.96 -3.22 25.67
CA TRP A 793 -12.88 -3.19 27.12
C TRP A 793 -11.58 -3.80 27.61
N GLN A 794 -10.88 -3.07 28.47
CA GLN A 794 -9.74 -3.58 29.23
C GLN A 794 -10.18 -3.91 30.65
N LYS A 795 -9.56 -4.93 31.23
CA LYS A 795 -9.74 -5.26 32.65
C LYS A 795 -9.45 -4.03 33.51
N ASP A 796 -10.26 -3.86 34.55
CA ASP A 796 -10.15 -2.79 35.55
C ASP A 796 -10.43 -1.37 35.01
N LYS A 797 -10.88 -1.22 33.76
CA LYS A 797 -11.41 0.04 33.22
C LYS A 797 -12.94 0.06 33.26
N SER A 798 -13.50 1.20 33.71
CA SER A 798 -14.96 1.38 33.87
C SER A 798 -15.73 1.54 32.56
N HIS A 799 -15.04 1.85 31.46
CA HIS A 799 -15.63 2.08 30.14
C HIS A 799 -14.79 1.44 29.02
N ALA A 800 -15.44 1.09 27.92
CA ALA A 800 -14.80 0.65 26.69
C ALA A 800 -14.11 1.82 25.98
N SER A 801 -12.95 1.59 25.36
CA SER A 801 -12.46 2.46 24.29
C SER A 801 -13.30 2.25 23.04
N ARG A 802 -13.60 3.34 22.33
CA ARG A 802 -14.38 3.36 21.10
C ARG A 802 -13.45 3.55 19.90
N PHE A 803 -13.42 2.57 19.02
CA PHE A 803 -12.71 2.65 17.74
C PHE A 803 -13.71 2.67 16.59
N VAL A 804 -13.46 3.51 15.59
CA VAL A 804 -14.28 3.60 14.37
C VAL A 804 -13.35 3.51 13.19
N GLN A 805 -13.54 2.53 12.32
CA GLN A 805 -12.82 2.42 11.06
C GLN A 805 -13.68 2.95 9.92
N MET A 806 -13.09 3.79 9.09
CA MET A 806 -13.66 4.28 7.85
C MET A 806 -12.68 3.98 6.72
N VAL A 807 -13.17 3.38 5.64
CA VAL A 807 -12.36 3.02 4.47
C VAL A 807 -12.93 3.68 3.24
N SER A 808 -12.07 4.31 2.44
CA SER A 808 -12.40 4.93 1.16
C SER A 808 -11.23 4.63 0.23
N SER A 809 -11.36 3.62 -0.62
CA SER A 809 -10.19 3.00 -1.24
C SER A 809 -10.27 2.81 -2.75
N ALA A 810 -11.27 3.36 -3.43
CA ALA A 810 -11.45 3.10 -4.85
C ALA A 810 -11.26 4.34 -5.73
N LEU A 811 -10.51 5.37 -5.33
CA LEU A 811 -10.46 6.71 -5.95
C LEU A 811 -10.55 6.68 -7.48
N LYS A 812 -9.80 5.78 -8.14
CA LYS A 812 -10.02 5.39 -9.54
C LYS A 812 -9.61 3.95 -9.82
N ASN A 813 -9.87 3.03 -8.90
CA ASN A 813 -9.54 1.62 -9.08
C ASN A 813 -10.70 0.71 -8.71
N MET A 814 -11.88 1.02 -9.27
CA MET A 814 -13.04 0.14 -9.14
C MET A 814 -12.74 -1.23 -9.77
N LYS A 815 -12.91 -2.31 -9.01
CA LYS A 815 -12.88 -3.67 -9.56
C LYS A 815 -14.26 -4.00 -10.16
N PRO A 816 -14.34 -4.57 -11.38
CA PRO A 816 -15.62 -4.91 -11.99
C PRO A 816 -16.36 -6.00 -11.22
N GLU A 817 -17.68 -5.94 -11.27
CA GLU A 817 -18.56 -7.00 -10.78
C GLU A 817 -18.23 -8.35 -11.41
N GLY A 818 -18.37 -9.41 -10.62
CA GLY A 818 -17.96 -10.75 -11.01
C GLY A 818 -16.50 -11.06 -10.70
N THR A 819 -15.67 -10.04 -10.40
CA THR A 819 -14.40 -10.22 -9.68
C THR A 819 -14.66 -10.29 -8.17
N LEU A 820 -15.59 -11.17 -7.77
CA LEU A 820 -15.54 -11.89 -6.48
C LEU A 820 -14.18 -12.59 -6.28
N VAL A 821 -13.35 -12.58 -7.33
CA VAL A 821 -12.01 -13.14 -7.50
C VAL A 821 -10.88 -12.14 -7.14
N GLY A 822 -11.13 -10.82 -7.07
CA GLY A 822 -10.22 -9.88 -6.39
C GLY A 822 -10.30 -10.03 -4.86
N LEU A 823 -11.33 -10.77 -4.43
CA LEU A 823 -11.53 -11.37 -3.13
C LEU A 823 -11.24 -12.89 -3.20
N LEU A 824 -10.28 -13.37 -4.00
CA LEU A 824 -9.87 -14.78 -3.90
C LEU A 824 -9.32 -15.17 -2.50
N PRO A 825 -9.04 -14.23 -1.57
CA PRO A 825 -9.03 -14.54 -0.13
C PRO A 825 -10.43 -14.69 0.50
N ALA A 826 -11.45 -13.91 0.10
CA ALA A 826 -12.83 -14.03 0.60
C ALA A 826 -13.67 -15.16 -0.04
N ALA A 827 -13.21 -15.79 -1.13
CA ALA A 827 -13.83 -17.00 -1.67
C ALA A 827 -13.61 -18.23 -0.77
N PHE A 828 -12.57 -18.23 0.08
CA PHE A 828 -12.45 -19.22 1.15
C PHE A 828 -13.52 -19.00 2.24
N THR A 829 -13.79 -17.73 2.49
CA THR A 829 -14.80 -17.24 3.43
C THR A 829 -16.18 -17.72 2.99
N GLN A 830 -16.56 -17.62 1.72
CA GLN A 830 -17.90 -18.08 1.30
C GLN A 830 -18.05 -19.61 1.26
N VAL A 831 -17.01 -20.39 0.89
CA VAL A 831 -17.13 -21.85 0.81
C VAL A 831 -17.25 -22.51 2.19
N THR A 832 -16.69 -21.90 3.24
CA THR A 832 -16.82 -22.41 4.62
C THR A 832 -18.08 -21.89 5.32
N LEU A 833 -18.55 -20.68 4.98
CA LEU A 833 -19.78 -20.09 5.54
C LEU A 833 -21.07 -20.86 5.18
N THR A 834 -21.08 -21.65 4.11
CA THR A 834 -22.28 -22.38 3.65
C THR A 834 -22.35 -23.86 4.01
N LYS A 835 -21.46 -24.41 4.86
CA LYS A 835 -21.70 -25.74 5.48
C LYS A 835 -22.41 -25.70 6.84
N GLY A 836 -23.14 -24.61 7.09
CA GLY A 836 -24.25 -24.58 8.02
C GLY A 836 -23.99 -23.71 9.24
N LEU A 837 -24.37 -22.43 9.16
CA LEU A 837 -25.00 -21.62 10.21
C LEU A 837 -24.99 -20.16 9.77
N ASN A 838 -26.15 -19.65 9.39
CA ASN A 838 -26.44 -18.21 9.34
C ASN A 838 -26.19 -17.59 10.72
N ARG A 839 -24.98 -17.11 10.99
CA ARG A 839 -24.69 -16.23 12.13
C ARG A 839 -24.04 -14.96 11.60
N GLU A 840 -24.78 -13.86 11.72
CA GLU A 840 -24.45 -12.47 11.39
C GLU A 840 -22.94 -12.20 11.34
N MET A 841 -22.37 -12.04 10.14
CA MET A 841 -20.95 -11.68 9.95
C MET A 841 -20.64 -10.23 10.34
N ASP A 842 -21.67 -9.40 10.45
CA ASP A 842 -21.57 -7.99 10.81
C ASP A 842 -21.27 -7.77 12.28
N LYS A 843 -21.53 -8.75 13.17
CA LYS A 843 -21.27 -8.61 14.62
C LYS A 843 -20.33 -9.70 15.11
N LEU A 844 -19.12 -9.29 15.47
CA LEU A 844 -18.10 -10.17 16.03
C LEU A 844 -17.83 -9.79 17.47
N THR A 845 -17.70 -10.80 18.31
CA THR A 845 -17.36 -10.62 19.72
C THR A 845 -16.22 -11.55 20.08
N LEU A 846 -15.21 -10.99 20.73
CA LEU A 846 -14.03 -11.70 21.16
C LEU A 846 -13.70 -11.40 22.61
N ILE A 847 -13.12 -12.38 23.27
CA ILE A 847 -12.64 -12.29 24.65
C ILE A 847 -11.23 -12.86 24.71
N GLY A 848 -10.31 -12.18 25.40
CA GLY A 848 -8.94 -12.64 25.49
C GLY A 848 -8.32 -12.56 26.89
N TRP A 849 -7.26 -13.35 27.05
CA TRP A 849 -6.48 -13.49 28.28
C TRP A 849 -4.98 -13.50 27.96
N ASP A 850 -4.25 -12.57 28.57
CA ASP A 850 -2.80 -12.47 28.42
C ASP A 850 -2.02 -13.26 29.49
N LYS A 851 -2.67 -13.55 30.61
CA LYS A 851 -2.07 -14.18 31.80
C LYS A 851 -3.03 -15.22 32.36
N ASP A 852 -2.50 -16.11 33.19
CA ASP A 852 -3.26 -17.16 33.90
C ASP A 852 -4.04 -18.11 32.96
N THR A 853 -3.64 -18.18 31.69
CA THR A 853 -4.32 -18.95 30.62
C THR A 853 -4.36 -20.46 30.91
N GLU A 854 -3.42 -20.97 31.69
CA GLU A 854 -3.35 -22.36 32.13
C GLU A 854 -4.52 -22.80 33.02
N LYS A 855 -5.24 -21.83 33.60
CA LYS A 855 -6.42 -22.06 34.44
C LYS A 855 -7.71 -22.16 33.62
N LEU A 856 -7.66 -21.88 32.31
CA LEU A 856 -8.81 -21.97 31.41
C LEU A 856 -9.05 -23.41 30.98
N LYS A 857 -10.26 -23.93 31.28
CA LYS A 857 -10.71 -25.26 30.86
C LYS A 857 -12.07 -25.17 30.20
N ILE A 858 -12.23 -25.89 29.08
CA ILE A 858 -13.54 -26.11 28.46
C ILE A 858 -14.28 -27.20 29.24
N ARG A 859 -15.47 -26.86 29.71
CA ARG A 859 -16.34 -27.71 30.49
C ARG A 859 -17.61 -28.03 29.71
N ARG A 860 -17.98 -29.30 29.64
CA ARG A 860 -19.25 -29.75 29.08
C ARG A 860 -20.20 -30.06 30.22
N GLN A 861 -21.38 -29.48 30.17
CA GLN A 861 -22.51 -29.89 30.98
C GLN A 861 -23.02 -31.24 30.49
N PHE A 862 -23.04 -32.25 31.37
CA PHE A 862 -23.57 -33.57 31.02
C PHE A 862 -24.89 -33.88 31.72
N GLU A 863 -25.19 -33.17 32.81
CA GLU A 863 -26.48 -33.13 33.50
C GLU A 863 -26.73 -31.68 33.98
N ALA A 864 -27.98 -31.34 34.32
CA ALA A 864 -28.31 -30.05 34.91
C ALA A 864 -27.38 -29.76 36.12
N GLY A 865 -26.68 -28.62 36.10
CA GLY A 865 -25.71 -28.23 37.13
C GLY A 865 -24.40 -29.03 37.22
N LYS A 866 -24.22 -30.13 36.48
CA LYS A 866 -22.99 -30.96 36.56
C LYS A 866 -22.13 -30.86 35.31
N PHE A 867 -20.85 -30.58 35.52
CA PHE A 867 -19.86 -30.32 34.48
C PHE A 867 -18.66 -31.25 34.57
N ARG A 868 -18.10 -31.59 33.41
CA ARG A 868 -16.82 -32.30 33.28
C ARG A 868 -15.96 -31.64 32.21
N ASP A 869 -14.68 -32.01 32.14
CA ASP A 869 -13.82 -31.57 31.04
C ASP A 869 -14.42 -32.04 29.70
N ALA A 870 -14.50 -31.10 28.75
CA ALA A 870 -15.04 -31.38 27.43
C ALA A 870 -14.00 -32.14 26.60
N ARG A 871 -14.44 -33.16 25.88
CA ARG A 871 -13.59 -33.94 24.96
C ARG A 871 -13.47 -33.19 23.62
N PRO A 872 -12.39 -33.39 22.83
CA PRO A 872 -12.16 -32.66 21.57
C PRO A 872 -13.31 -32.71 20.54
N GLY A 873 -14.16 -33.75 20.56
CA GLY A 873 -15.33 -33.84 19.68
C GLY A 873 -16.60 -33.15 20.22
N GLU A 874 -16.57 -32.60 21.43
CA GLU A 874 -17.73 -32.01 22.11
C GLU A 874 -17.79 -30.49 22.01
N PHE A 875 -16.79 -29.87 21.40
CA PHE A 875 -16.73 -28.44 21.13
C PHE A 875 -16.06 -28.19 19.77
N PRO A 876 -16.33 -27.06 19.09
CA PRO A 876 -15.68 -26.74 17.82
C PRO A 876 -14.15 -26.73 17.94
N LEU A 877 -13.44 -27.42 17.06
CA LEU A 877 -11.97 -27.54 17.05
C LEU A 877 -11.24 -26.18 17.19
N ARG A 878 -11.80 -25.12 16.60
CA ARG A 878 -11.31 -23.74 16.72
C ARG A 878 -11.17 -23.23 18.15
N ILE A 879 -12.07 -23.62 19.07
CA ILE A 879 -12.02 -23.19 20.49
C ILE A 879 -10.84 -23.88 21.19
N GLY A 880 -10.62 -25.17 20.92
CA GLY A 880 -9.45 -25.89 21.45
C GLY A 880 -8.13 -25.33 20.95
N TYR A 881 -8.07 -25.02 19.65
CA TYR A 881 -6.91 -24.35 19.05
C TYR A 881 -6.65 -22.99 19.72
N ALA A 882 -7.67 -22.17 19.88
CA ALA A 882 -7.55 -20.87 20.53
C ALA A 882 -7.02 -20.93 21.97
N LEU A 883 -7.44 -21.91 22.76
CA LEU A 883 -6.93 -22.14 24.11
C LEU A 883 -5.47 -22.64 24.16
N SER A 884 -4.98 -23.25 23.07
CA SER A 884 -3.59 -23.69 22.96
C SER A 884 -2.62 -22.53 22.68
N LYS A 885 -3.15 -21.37 22.27
CA LYS A 885 -2.37 -20.18 21.93
C LYS A 885 -2.15 -19.29 23.17
N LYS A 886 -1.04 -18.57 23.17
CA LYS A 886 -0.73 -17.56 24.18
C LYS A 886 -0.36 -16.27 23.45
N PRO A 887 -1.04 -15.13 23.73
CA PRO A 887 -2.25 -15.01 24.54
C PRO A 887 -3.46 -15.77 23.95
N VAL A 888 -4.45 -16.07 24.79
CA VAL A 888 -5.66 -16.82 24.39
C VAL A 888 -6.71 -15.85 23.86
N PHE A 889 -7.30 -16.15 22.70
CA PHE A 889 -8.39 -15.36 22.10
C PHE A 889 -9.58 -16.24 21.72
N LEU A 890 -10.75 -15.98 22.30
CA LEU A 890 -11.95 -16.79 22.14
C LEU A 890 -13.07 -16.03 21.41
N PRO A 891 -13.40 -16.40 20.16
CA PRO A 891 -14.49 -15.78 19.41
C PRO A 891 -15.86 -16.36 19.80
N LEU A 892 -16.78 -15.52 20.30
CA LEU A 892 -18.05 -15.99 20.90
C LEU A 892 -19.13 -16.41 19.90
N ARG A 893 -18.97 -16.08 18.62
CA ARG A 893 -19.95 -16.36 17.54
C ARG A 893 -20.40 -17.81 17.51
N ASP A 894 -19.53 -18.70 17.95
CA ASP A 894 -19.53 -20.11 17.60
C ASP A 894 -19.80 -21.05 18.78
N TRP A 895 -20.19 -20.48 19.92
CA TRP A 895 -20.56 -21.27 21.08
C TRP A 895 -21.91 -21.99 20.84
N PRO A 896 -22.01 -23.28 21.21
CA PRO A 896 -23.27 -24.02 21.19
C PRO A 896 -24.19 -23.42 22.28
N LEU A 897 -25.17 -22.65 21.82
CA LEU A 897 -26.14 -21.94 22.65
C LEU A 897 -27.51 -22.16 21.98
N ALA A 898 -28.29 -23.13 22.45
CA ALA A 898 -29.73 -23.15 22.23
C ALA A 898 -30.41 -24.10 23.21
N GLU A 899 -31.40 -23.56 23.94
CA GLU A 899 -32.54 -24.31 24.44
C GLU A 899 -33.55 -24.45 23.30
N PHE A 900 -34.20 -25.62 23.22
CA PHE A 900 -35.22 -25.87 22.20
C PHE A 900 -36.60 -25.85 22.85
N PRO A 901 -37.63 -25.31 22.16
CA PRO A 901 -39.00 -25.50 22.60
C PRO A 901 -39.30 -27.01 22.71
N PRO A 902 -40.08 -27.44 23.71
CA PRO A 902 -40.36 -28.85 23.94
C PRO A 902 -41.04 -29.46 22.71
N ALA A 903 -40.65 -30.70 22.38
CA ALA A 903 -41.18 -31.43 21.21
C ALA A 903 -42.69 -31.69 21.28
N THR A 904 -43.28 -31.51 22.46
CA THR A 904 -44.73 -31.64 22.73
C THR A 904 -45.19 -30.46 23.60
N GLU A 905 -46.38 -29.95 23.31
CA GLU A 905 -47.05 -28.94 24.14
C GLU A 905 -47.17 -29.46 25.59
N GLY A 906 -46.56 -28.76 26.55
CA GLY A 906 -46.50 -29.19 27.96
C GLY A 906 -45.30 -30.07 28.36
N GLY A 907 -44.36 -30.37 27.46
CA GLY A 907 -43.09 -31.05 27.80
C GLY A 907 -42.06 -30.11 28.44
N GLU A 908 -41.12 -30.66 29.21
CA GLU A 908 -39.97 -29.87 29.71
C GLU A 908 -39.06 -29.45 28.54
N SER A 909 -38.59 -28.19 28.54
CA SER A 909 -37.59 -27.71 27.59
C SER A 909 -36.33 -28.57 27.68
N ILE A 910 -35.91 -29.16 26.55
CA ILE A 910 -34.69 -29.98 26.51
C ILE A 910 -33.48 -29.04 26.45
N VAL A 911 -32.71 -28.99 27.54
CA VAL A 911 -31.41 -28.32 27.57
C VAL A 911 -30.37 -29.24 26.93
N LEU A 912 -29.89 -28.92 25.72
CA LEU A 912 -28.77 -29.63 25.11
C LEU A 912 -27.47 -29.41 25.90
N PRO A 913 -26.46 -30.32 25.80
CA PRO A 913 -25.18 -30.18 26.48
C PRO A 913 -24.52 -28.81 26.22
N ARG A 914 -24.52 -27.94 27.24
CA ARG A 914 -23.87 -26.63 27.20
C ARG A 914 -22.36 -26.77 27.35
N VAL A 915 -21.59 -26.09 26.49
CA VAL A 915 -20.15 -25.95 26.64
C VAL A 915 -19.85 -24.57 27.24
N ALA A 916 -19.07 -24.54 28.32
CA ALA A 916 -18.72 -23.33 29.07
C ALA A 916 -17.24 -23.33 29.49
N ILE A 917 -16.74 -22.21 29.97
CA ILE A 917 -15.44 -22.09 30.65
C ILE A 917 -15.64 -22.42 32.14
N ASN A 918 -14.66 -23.07 32.78
CA ASN A 918 -14.70 -23.43 34.20
C ASN A 918 -14.98 -22.24 35.15
N ALA A 919 -15.66 -22.52 36.26
CA ALA A 919 -16.13 -21.51 37.23
C ALA A 919 -14.99 -20.67 37.84
N ASN A 920 -13.84 -21.29 38.07
CA ASN A 920 -12.66 -20.63 38.65
C ASN A 920 -11.75 -19.98 37.61
N ALA A 921 -12.19 -19.86 36.35
CA ALA A 921 -11.40 -19.19 35.32
C ALA A 921 -11.11 -17.72 35.69
N PRO A 922 -9.90 -17.23 35.42
CA PRO A 922 -9.57 -15.83 35.59
C PRO A 922 -10.48 -14.95 34.75
N GLN A 923 -10.70 -13.70 35.18
CA GLN A 923 -11.39 -12.73 34.36
C GLN A 923 -10.55 -12.42 33.10
N PRO A 924 -11.20 -12.28 31.92
CA PRO A 924 -10.58 -11.76 30.71
C PRO A 924 -9.74 -10.51 30.97
N THR A 925 -8.58 -10.43 30.32
CA THR A 925 -7.76 -9.21 30.33
C THR A 925 -8.33 -8.15 29.39
N HIS A 926 -9.01 -8.59 28.33
CA HIS A 926 -9.69 -7.73 27.38
C HIS A 926 -10.90 -8.42 26.73
N ARG A 927 -11.83 -7.61 26.26
CA ARG A 927 -13.03 -8.03 25.51
C ARG A 927 -13.25 -7.00 24.42
N TRP A 928 -13.75 -7.41 23.27
CA TRP A 928 -14.22 -6.44 22.29
C TRP A 928 -15.39 -6.94 21.47
N ARG A 929 -16.17 -5.99 20.96
CA ARG A 929 -17.28 -6.22 20.02
C ARG A 929 -17.08 -5.33 18.81
N LEU A 930 -16.92 -5.94 17.64
CA LEU A 930 -16.83 -5.28 16.34
C LEU A 930 -18.19 -5.38 15.64
N ASN A 931 -18.65 -4.27 15.08
CA ASN A 931 -19.88 -4.16 14.32
C ASN A 931 -19.60 -3.48 12.97
N ILE A 932 -20.10 -4.05 11.88
CA ILE A 932 -20.01 -3.45 10.54
C ILE A 932 -21.34 -2.79 10.22
N LEU A 933 -21.28 -1.51 9.88
CA LEU A 933 -22.48 -0.74 9.59
C LEU A 933 -23.03 -1.14 8.22
N LYS A 934 -24.35 -1.26 8.14
CA LYS A 934 -25.09 -1.56 6.91
C LYS A 934 -25.80 -0.30 6.41
N ASP A 935 -26.03 -0.26 5.10
CA ASP A 935 -26.96 0.64 4.44
C ASP A 935 -28.38 0.22 4.83
N GLU A 936 -29.01 1.00 5.69
CA GLU A 936 -30.39 0.77 6.14
C GLU A 936 -31.44 1.36 5.18
N ARG A 937 -31.02 2.07 4.12
CA ARG A 937 -31.96 2.58 3.10
C ARG A 937 -32.70 1.44 2.41
N THR A 938 -33.89 1.74 1.92
CA THR A 938 -34.68 0.77 1.16
C THR A 938 -33.99 0.44 -0.16
N ASP A 939 -34.24 -0.76 -0.74
CA ASP A 939 -33.61 -1.13 -2.02
C ASP A 939 -34.01 -0.20 -3.19
N LYS A 940 -35.12 0.55 -3.06
CA LYS A 940 -35.56 1.57 -4.03
C LYS A 940 -34.74 2.87 -3.95
N GLU A 941 -34.25 3.22 -2.76
CA GLU A 941 -33.43 4.42 -2.51
C GLU A 941 -31.94 4.16 -2.72
N ARG A 942 -31.54 2.88 -2.76
CA ARG A 942 -30.17 2.47 -3.04
C ARG A 942 -29.89 2.58 -4.53
N PHE A 943 -28.69 3.05 -4.87
CA PHE A 943 -28.14 2.75 -6.19
C PHE A 943 -28.02 1.22 -6.27
N ARG A 944 -28.67 0.61 -7.27
CA ARG A 944 -28.57 -0.84 -7.49
C ARG A 944 -27.08 -1.19 -7.42
N ALA A 945 -26.69 -1.98 -6.42
CA ALA A 945 -25.38 -2.60 -6.42
C ALA A 945 -25.35 -3.37 -7.73
N LEU A 946 -24.54 -2.89 -8.67
CA LEU A 946 -24.47 -3.57 -9.94
C LEU A 946 -24.00 -5.00 -9.66
N GLY A 947 -24.66 -5.95 -10.32
CA GLY A 947 -24.80 -7.33 -9.87
C GLY A 947 -26.23 -7.84 -10.06
N ALA A 948 -27.22 -6.93 -10.06
CA ALA A 948 -28.50 -7.18 -10.70
C ALA A 948 -28.37 -6.97 -12.22
N ALA A 949 -27.63 -7.85 -12.91
CA ALA A 949 -27.52 -7.86 -14.38
C ALA A 949 -28.86 -8.20 -15.08
N PHE A 950 -29.94 -8.35 -14.33
CA PHE A 950 -31.27 -8.64 -14.83
C PHE A 950 -32.17 -7.42 -14.55
N ASN A 951 -32.72 -6.82 -15.63
CA ASN A 951 -33.89 -5.95 -15.56
C ASN A 951 -35.08 -6.84 -15.19
N VAL A 952 -35.30 -7.06 -13.90
CA VAL A 952 -36.51 -7.73 -13.41
C VAL A 952 -37.19 -6.75 -12.47
N GLU A 953 -38.36 -6.27 -12.85
CA GLU A 953 -39.27 -5.48 -12.01
C GLU A 953 -40.09 -6.50 -11.19
N PRO A 954 -39.86 -6.64 -9.86
CA PRO A 954 -40.43 -7.72 -9.06
C PRO A 954 -41.96 -7.79 -9.06
N ASP A 955 -42.61 -6.65 -9.34
CA ASP A 955 -44.06 -6.50 -9.35
C ASP A 955 -44.69 -6.80 -10.72
N GLU A 956 -43.91 -6.84 -11.81
CA GLU A 956 -44.39 -7.09 -13.18
C GLU A 956 -43.99 -8.49 -13.71
N ASP A 957 -42.88 -9.06 -13.24
CA ASP A 957 -42.25 -10.24 -13.85
C ASP A 957 -42.57 -11.59 -13.15
N VAL A 958 -43.48 -11.65 -12.18
CA VAL A 958 -43.82 -12.89 -11.43
C VAL A 958 -45.31 -13.27 -11.58
N PRO A 959 -45.66 -14.34 -12.32
CA PRO A 959 -47.02 -14.86 -12.38
C PRO A 959 -47.42 -15.60 -11.09
N LEU A 960 -48.67 -15.42 -10.64
CA LEU A 960 -49.21 -15.97 -9.37
C LEU A 960 -49.31 -17.50 -9.30
N ASP A 961 -49.21 -18.24 -10.41
CA ASP A 961 -49.43 -19.69 -10.46
C ASP A 961 -48.30 -20.43 -11.20
N ILE A 962 -47.40 -21.09 -10.46
CA ILE A 962 -46.34 -21.95 -11.01
C ILE A 962 -46.72 -23.42 -10.80
N ASN A 963 -47.00 -24.14 -11.89
CA ASN A 963 -47.30 -25.58 -11.88
C ASN A 963 -46.22 -26.39 -12.63
N ALA A 964 -45.65 -27.39 -11.96
CA ALA A 964 -44.31 -27.92 -12.19
C ALA A 964 -44.23 -29.06 -13.21
N THR A 965 -44.50 -28.80 -14.50
CA THR A 965 -44.34 -29.86 -15.53
C THR A 965 -43.65 -29.46 -16.83
N ASN A 966 -43.29 -28.20 -17.10
CA ASN A 966 -42.58 -27.83 -18.34
C ASN A 966 -41.65 -26.62 -18.16
N TYR A 967 -40.34 -26.84 -18.44
CA TYR A 967 -39.19 -25.97 -18.80
C TYR A 967 -39.06 -24.50 -18.34
N TYR A 968 -40.14 -23.76 -18.07
CA TYR A 968 -40.12 -22.38 -17.55
C TYR A 968 -40.02 -22.30 -16.01
N SER A 969 -40.45 -23.33 -15.27
CA SER A 969 -40.32 -23.39 -13.79
C SER A 969 -38.87 -23.58 -13.28
N SER A 970 -37.94 -23.93 -14.18
CA SER A 970 -36.51 -24.09 -13.88
C SER A 970 -35.75 -22.76 -13.96
N LEU A 971 -36.30 -21.79 -14.69
CA LEU A 971 -35.71 -20.45 -14.85
C LEU A 971 -36.01 -19.58 -13.63
N ASP A 972 -37.21 -19.68 -13.04
CA ASP A 972 -37.59 -18.99 -11.79
C ASP A 972 -36.79 -19.48 -10.58
N GLN A 973 -36.55 -20.79 -10.41
CA GLN A 973 -35.68 -21.27 -9.33
C GLN A 973 -34.21 -20.84 -9.50
N MET A 974 -33.75 -20.64 -10.74
CA MET A 974 -32.39 -20.20 -11.02
C MET A 974 -32.22 -18.68 -10.83
N LEU A 975 -33.28 -17.90 -11.06
CA LEU A 975 -33.37 -16.46 -10.77
C LEU A 975 -33.58 -16.20 -9.27
N GLU A 976 -34.35 -17.02 -8.55
CA GLU A 976 -34.48 -16.96 -7.09
C GLU A 976 -33.15 -17.28 -6.38
N ARG A 977 -32.39 -18.28 -6.84
CA ARG A 977 -31.08 -18.63 -6.27
C ARG A 977 -30.00 -17.58 -6.54
N ASN A 978 -30.04 -16.92 -7.70
CA ASN A 978 -29.09 -15.86 -8.04
C ASN A 978 -29.46 -14.50 -7.40
N SER A 979 -30.75 -14.20 -7.18
CA SER A 979 -31.15 -13.04 -6.37
C SER A 979 -30.83 -13.23 -4.88
N PHE A 980 -30.93 -14.46 -4.34
CA PHE A 980 -30.63 -14.76 -2.94
C PHE A 980 -29.16 -14.50 -2.54
N PHE A 981 -28.19 -14.72 -3.43
CA PHE A 981 -26.78 -14.46 -3.13
C PHE A 981 -26.37 -12.98 -3.26
N SER A 982 -27.03 -12.22 -4.13
CA SER A 982 -26.97 -10.74 -4.13
C SER A 982 -27.60 -10.10 -2.86
N ARG A 983 -28.44 -10.89 -2.15
CA ARG A 983 -29.20 -10.54 -0.94
C ARG A 983 -28.53 -10.94 0.39
N THR A 984 -27.29 -11.43 0.40
CA THR A 984 -26.54 -11.41 1.67
C THR A 984 -26.33 -9.94 2.08
N HIS A 985 -26.55 -9.58 3.35
CA HIS A 985 -26.46 -8.20 3.88
C HIS A 985 -25.12 -7.47 3.60
N PHE A 986 -24.15 -8.15 2.99
CA PHE A 986 -22.82 -7.65 2.68
C PHE A 986 -22.81 -6.52 1.65
N SER A 987 -23.67 -6.56 0.63
CA SER A 987 -23.78 -5.47 -0.36
C SER A 987 -24.34 -4.16 0.25
N ARG A 988 -24.92 -4.24 1.46
CA ARG A 988 -25.32 -3.08 2.25
C ARG A 988 -24.15 -2.53 3.07
N ALA A 989 -23.11 -3.31 3.32
CA ALA A 989 -21.98 -2.88 4.13
C ALA A 989 -20.83 -2.29 3.32
N VAL A 990 -20.71 -2.67 2.03
CA VAL A 990 -19.52 -2.41 1.22
C VAL A 990 -19.86 -1.65 -0.07
N ASN A 991 -19.11 -0.57 -0.33
CA ASN A 991 -19.15 0.18 -1.57
C ASN A 991 -17.94 -0.17 -2.46
N TRP A 992 -18.16 -0.50 -3.73
CA TRP A 992 -17.09 -0.83 -4.67
C TRP A 992 -16.84 0.26 -5.73
N PHE A 993 -17.70 1.28 -5.79
CA PHE A 993 -17.57 2.36 -6.78
C PHE A 993 -16.35 3.21 -6.53
N SER A 994 -15.81 3.81 -7.59
CA SER A 994 -14.72 4.77 -7.44
C SER A 994 -15.16 6.01 -6.69
N ASN A 995 -14.66 6.17 -5.46
CA ASN A 995 -15.19 7.13 -4.51
C ASN A 995 -14.09 7.88 -3.76
N ALA A 996 -14.46 9.05 -3.26
CA ALA A 996 -13.76 9.76 -2.21
C ALA A 996 -14.73 10.01 -1.05
N ALA A 997 -14.19 10.17 0.15
CA ALA A 997 -15.00 10.31 1.35
C ALA A 997 -14.77 11.64 2.05
N ILE A 998 -15.81 12.16 2.70
CA ILE A 998 -15.72 13.21 3.73
C ILE A 998 -16.26 12.64 5.04
N VAL A 999 -15.43 12.71 6.07
CA VAL A 999 -15.76 12.45 7.47
C VAL A 999 -16.04 13.78 8.14
N HIS A 1000 -17.20 13.90 8.79
CA HIS A 1000 -17.53 15.04 9.62
C HIS A 1000 -18.18 14.60 10.92
N PHE A 1001 -18.17 15.47 11.92
CA PHE A 1001 -18.68 15.16 13.24
C PHE A 1001 -19.89 16.03 13.58
N SER A 1002 -20.80 15.50 14.37
CA SER A 1002 -21.95 16.27 14.85
C SER A 1002 -22.48 15.71 16.16
N LYS A 1003 -23.18 16.54 16.93
CA LYS A 1003 -23.93 16.09 18.10
C LYS A 1003 -25.37 15.79 17.71
N ASN A 1004 -25.95 14.73 18.25
CA ASN A 1004 -27.38 14.47 18.13
C ASN A 1004 -28.21 15.32 19.11
N GLU A 1005 -29.53 15.15 19.09
CA GLU A 1005 -30.48 15.85 19.99
C GLU A 1005 -30.17 15.64 21.49
N ASN A 1006 -29.53 14.52 21.84
CA ASN A 1006 -29.12 14.18 23.21
C ASN A 1006 -27.72 14.70 23.57
N GLY A 1007 -27.03 15.39 22.65
CA GLY A 1007 -25.68 15.91 22.83
C GLY A 1007 -24.55 14.88 22.61
N GLU A 1008 -24.87 13.65 22.21
CA GLU A 1008 -23.89 12.58 21.94
C GLU A 1008 -23.14 12.84 20.64
N MET A 1009 -21.82 12.67 20.66
CA MET A 1009 -20.98 12.90 19.49
C MET A 1009 -21.09 11.74 18.49
N ARG A 1010 -21.24 12.07 17.21
CA ARG A 1010 -21.31 11.14 16.09
C ARG A 1010 -20.29 11.50 15.02
N ALA A 1011 -19.78 10.48 14.33
CA ALA A 1011 -19.01 10.64 13.11
C ALA A 1011 -19.85 10.17 11.92
N LEU A 1012 -19.79 10.90 10.81
CA LEU A 1012 -20.54 10.64 9.59
C LEU A 1012 -19.54 10.43 8.46
N HIS A 1013 -19.57 9.25 7.86
CA HIS A 1013 -18.70 8.86 6.74
C HIS A 1013 -19.50 8.93 5.44
N SER A 1014 -19.26 9.96 4.64
CA SER A 1014 -20.02 10.25 3.42
C SER A 1014 -19.18 9.97 2.18
N LEU A 1015 -19.64 9.09 1.29
CA LEU A 1015 -18.95 8.72 0.05
C LEU A 1015 -19.57 9.41 -1.17
N PHE A 1016 -18.70 9.97 -2.01
CA PHE A 1016 -19.03 10.69 -3.24
C PHE A 1016 -18.41 9.99 -4.44
N PHE A 1017 -19.18 9.79 -5.51
CA PHE A 1017 -18.71 9.10 -6.71
C PHE A 1017 -19.57 9.44 -7.92
N TYR A 1018 -18.95 9.47 -9.11
CA TYR A 1018 -19.70 9.62 -10.36
C TYR A 1018 -20.28 8.26 -10.80
N PRO A 1019 -21.61 8.14 -10.94
CA PRO A 1019 -22.22 6.87 -11.33
C PRO A 1019 -22.06 6.63 -12.84
N ILE A 1020 -21.09 5.81 -13.22
CA ILE A 1020 -20.71 5.58 -14.63
C ILE A 1020 -21.76 4.83 -15.47
N TYR A 1021 -22.79 4.26 -14.84
CA TYR A 1021 -23.83 3.46 -15.49
C TYR A 1021 -25.17 4.17 -15.60
N LEU A 1022 -25.29 5.40 -15.10
CA LEU A 1022 -26.52 6.17 -15.22
C LEU A 1022 -26.50 7.03 -16.50
N PRO A 1023 -27.65 7.31 -17.11
CA PRO A 1023 -27.72 8.25 -18.23
C PRO A 1023 -27.40 9.68 -17.77
N LYS A 1024 -26.98 10.54 -18.71
CA LYS A 1024 -26.87 11.99 -18.46
C LYS A 1024 -28.23 12.56 -18.04
N PRO A 1025 -28.29 13.51 -17.08
CA PRO A 1025 -27.16 14.21 -16.44
C PRO A 1025 -26.57 13.50 -15.21
N PHE A 1026 -27.12 12.36 -14.79
CA PHE A 1026 -26.77 11.72 -13.52
C PHE A 1026 -25.34 11.18 -13.48
N CYS A 1027 -24.75 10.76 -14.61
CA CYS A 1027 -23.37 10.26 -14.65
C CYS A 1027 -22.27 11.30 -14.43
N ASP A 1028 -22.61 12.59 -14.48
CA ASP A 1028 -21.68 13.70 -14.24
C ASP A 1028 -21.97 14.41 -12.90
N ASN A 1029 -22.77 13.79 -12.02
CA ASN A 1029 -23.04 14.28 -10.68
C ASN A 1029 -22.38 13.34 -9.64
N PRO A 1030 -21.45 13.80 -8.79
CA PRO A 1030 -20.84 12.99 -7.75
C PRO A 1030 -21.58 13.01 -6.41
N GLY A 1031 -22.76 13.65 -6.35
CA GLY A 1031 -23.53 13.89 -5.14
C GLY A 1031 -23.19 15.25 -4.53
N THR A 1032 -23.96 15.67 -3.53
CA THR A 1032 -23.68 16.89 -2.75
C THR A 1032 -23.40 16.54 -1.30
N PHE A 1033 -22.78 17.43 -0.54
CA PHE A 1033 -22.46 17.19 0.87
C PHE A 1033 -23.71 16.85 1.71
N GLU A 1034 -24.84 17.49 1.42
CA GLU A 1034 -26.13 17.25 2.08
C GLU A 1034 -26.80 15.94 1.63
N SER A 1035 -26.51 15.49 0.41
CA SER A 1035 -27.09 14.29 -0.19
C SER A 1035 -26.01 13.43 -0.85
N PRO A 1036 -25.09 12.84 -0.06
CA PRO A 1036 -24.09 11.93 -0.58
C PRO A 1036 -24.74 10.64 -1.10
N TYR A 1037 -24.06 9.95 -2.00
CA TYR A 1037 -24.56 8.67 -2.53
C TYR A 1037 -24.65 7.58 -1.47
N PHE A 1038 -23.75 7.61 -0.49
CA PHE A 1038 -23.73 6.69 0.64
C PHE A 1038 -23.21 7.42 1.87
N GLN A 1039 -23.91 7.26 3.00
CA GLN A 1039 -23.49 7.82 4.28
C GLN A 1039 -23.73 6.82 5.39
N GLN A 1040 -22.73 6.66 6.25
CA GLN A 1040 -22.83 5.84 7.46
C GLN A 1040 -22.59 6.73 8.67
N VAL A 1041 -23.40 6.54 9.72
CA VAL A 1041 -23.37 7.34 10.93
C VAL A 1041 -23.06 6.44 12.11
N VAL A 1042 -22.08 6.83 12.92
CA VAL A 1042 -21.58 6.04 14.05
C VAL A 1042 -21.43 6.91 15.29
N SER A 1043 -21.80 6.37 16.45
CA SER A 1043 -21.62 7.04 17.75
C SER A 1043 -20.17 6.94 18.21
N LEU A 1044 -19.63 8.05 18.72
CA LEU A 1044 -18.32 8.10 19.37
C LEU A 1044 -18.41 7.91 20.89
N GLU A 1045 -19.59 7.58 21.42
CA GLU A 1045 -19.77 7.36 22.85
C GLU A 1045 -19.22 6.02 23.31
N GLN A 1046 -18.62 6.05 24.50
CA GLN A 1046 -18.01 4.90 25.15
C GLN A 1046 -19.05 4.14 25.97
N LYS A 1047 -18.98 2.81 25.94
CA LYS A 1047 -19.92 1.97 26.67
C LYS A 1047 -19.42 1.65 28.08
N PRO A 1048 -20.30 1.58 29.08
CA PRO A 1048 -19.92 1.21 30.45
C PRO A 1048 -19.50 -0.26 30.53
N GLU A 1049 -18.88 -0.63 31.65
CA GLU A 1049 -18.52 -2.01 31.99
C GLU A 1049 -19.73 -2.97 31.95
N SER A 1050 -20.92 -2.53 32.35
CA SER A 1050 -22.14 -3.35 32.32
C SER A 1050 -22.56 -3.81 30.92
N ALA A 1051 -22.09 -3.14 29.87
CA ALA A 1051 -22.37 -3.49 28.48
C ALA A 1051 -21.37 -4.52 27.89
N GLN A 1052 -20.40 -4.97 28.68
CA GLN A 1052 -19.39 -5.93 28.25
C GLN A 1052 -20.01 -7.23 27.72
N PRO A 1053 -19.39 -7.86 26.72
CA PRO A 1053 -19.90 -9.13 26.21
C PRO A 1053 -19.88 -10.23 27.27
N LEU A 1054 -21.04 -10.86 27.47
CA LEU A 1054 -21.17 -12.05 28.30
C LEU A 1054 -20.57 -13.26 27.59
N TYR A 1055 -20.05 -14.18 28.38
CA TYR A 1055 -19.50 -15.44 27.86
C TYR A 1055 -19.94 -16.61 28.73
N PRO A 1056 -20.06 -17.81 28.13
CA PRO A 1056 -20.54 -18.98 28.84
C PRO A 1056 -19.49 -19.42 29.85
N LYS A 1057 -19.79 -19.16 31.11
CA LYS A 1057 -19.04 -19.59 32.28
C LYS A 1057 -19.89 -20.57 33.08
N GLU A 1058 -19.25 -21.61 33.60
CA GLU A 1058 -19.85 -22.55 34.55
C GLU A 1058 -20.35 -21.75 35.77
N PRO A 1059 -21.62 -21.92 36.17
CA PRO A 1059 -22.14 -21.26 37.35
C PRO A 1059 -21.35 -21.72 38.59
N ASN A 1060 -21.08 -20.79 39.50
CA ASN A 1060 -20.50 -21.15 40.80
C ASN A 1060 -21.50 -22.05 41.55
N GLN A 1061 -21.03 -23.11 42.21
CA GLN A 1061 -21.88 -24.07 42.95
C GLN A 1061 -22.52 -23.52 44.24
N ASN A 1062 -22.57 -22.19 44.40
CA ASN A 1062 -23.15 -21.53 45.57
C ASN A 1062 -24.52 -20.95 45.26
#